data_AF-A0A523S1Z1-F1
#
_entry.id   AF-A0A523S1Z1-F1
#
_cell.length_a   1.000
_cell.length_b   1.000
_cell.length_c   1.000
_cell.angle_alpha   90.00
_cell.angle_beta   90.00
_cell.angle_gamma   90.00
#
_symmetry.space_group_name_H-M   'P 1'
#
loop_
_entity.id
_entity.type
_entity.pdbx_description
1 polymer ?
#
loop_
_entity_poly.entity_id
_entity_poly.type
_entity_poly.pdbx_seq_one_letter_code
_entity_poly.pdbx_strand_id
1 'polypeptide(L)'
;MTNILYPRNPARILTTAFKMAMSITLALARDRATGKTRPLYFGQGNRIKGMARVWSSVKEEYQQTLIEGHPDASKLLKAENNVRRSFSRVLLKTSVKYGNTETKRVKREEGNKKYLNNLWDYSGSRLRDVTKSRYFFSKPILIEQDDGSSYIGYHGSAKTPSYPVRHNHIPELDFADMIRSPLMELARQCLKYGIPPKDAKKYIDSLLFRLIPFLDYVYTGRRSGRPNYVRDGLKELRIVVDQIKSEYGTRNGQRQSITSEVLESVTYETPSEVDITPEEVVEGSEDKSEKETEDHILQEAITEAKKDGAVLDEPLQNLDDLLKNGILDIKDSLELLGEYQEQSRKIGVRVHRFVSKNFQSPFSFNGVIYHGTEMAYDNSGLILLSEVPVDGGRGRIDFVLARAKQLTRVDGAPSVVVCEPFMAIDLKTKNAFDFDIYGIESRTTDKENVVREFVLEHREMTPDEWENVLSNTPDDYEKEQLDAYEKAALTDYKSAMWKDVDAQKSLVKAVLVVDSHQSWKDISEAILPLVLKAYNKCIDGTISEGDFLVPSDGDKTLRIAMQLLSVTRPTTETEELDIPIPLKPFKKRVEDGKEFVLYLTVPGRGSPSQSAAAIAERWHGLEYVHGLARRRHR
;
A
#
# COMPACT_ATOMS: atom_id res chain seq x y z
N MET A 1 -24.98 31.00 -13.80
CA MET A 1 -25.53 30.41 -12.55
C MET A 1 -26.48 29.30 -12.94
N THR A 2 -26.07 28.04 -12.85
CA THR A 2 -26.98 26.89 -13.03
C THR A 2 -27.81 26.73 -11.76
N ASN A 3 -29.14 26.79 -11.86
CA ASN A 3 -30.04 26.43 -10.76
C ASN A 3 -29.73 25.00 -10.31
N ILE A 4 -29.02 24.83 -9.19
CA ILE A 4 -28.77 23.52 -8.60
C ILE A 4 -30.09 23.01 -8.04
N LEU A 5 -30.75 22.14 -8.81
CA LEU A 5 -32.00 21.49 -8.41
C LEU A 5 -31.68 20.30 -7.52
N TYR A 6 -31.82 20.49 -6.20
CA TYR A 6 -31.80 19.39 -5.24
C TYR A 6 -32.98 18.44 -5.48
N PRO A 7 -32.83 17.15 -5.15
CA PRO A 7 -33.95 16.25 -5.19
C PRO A 7 -35.05 16.69 -4.22
N ARG A 8 -36.31 16.66 -4.66
CA ARG A 8 -37.47 17.04 -3.83
C ARG A 8 -37.65 16.18 -2.57
N ASN A 9 -37.20 14.92 -2.62
CA ASN A 9 -37.33 13.97 -1.51
C ASN A 9 -35.98 13.23 -1.31
N PRO A 10 -34.98 13.87 -0.66
CA PRO A 10 -33.64 13.30 -0.51
C PRO A 10 -33.67 11.98 0.27
N ALA A 11 -34.44 11.90 1.35
CA ALA A 11 -34.55 10.71 2.20
C ALA A 11 -35.07 9.48 1.43
N ARG A 12 -36.06 9.67 0.55
CA ARG A 12 -36.61 8.60 -0.31
C ARG A 12 -35.58 8.09 -1.31
N ILE A 13 -34.80 8.99 -1.90
CA ILE A 13 -33.74 8.65 -2.87
C ILE A 13 -32.65 7.85 -2.18
N LEU A 14 -32.15 8.32 -1.04
CA LEU A 14 -31.10 7.64 -0.26
C LEU A 14 -31.57 6.26 0.21
N THR A 15 -32.78 6.16 0.73
CA THR A 15 -33.36 4.86 1.12
C THR A 15 -33.48 3.90 -0.07
N THR A 16 -33.88 4.41 -1.24
CA THR A 16 -33.99 3.60 -2.46
C THR A 16 -32.62 3.12 -2.93
N ALA A 17 -31.64 4.02 -2.98
CA ALA A 17 -30.25 3.72 -3.34
C ALA A 17 -29.65 2.67 -2.39
N PHE A 18 -29.88 2.81 -1.09
CA PHE A 18 -29.42 1.85 -0.08
C PHE A 18 -30.03 0.45 -0.28
N LYS A 19 -31.36 0.36 -0.48
CA LYS A 19 -32.03 -0.93 -0.77
C LYS A 19 -31.47 -1.60 -2.02
N MET A 20 -31.18 -0.80 -3.06
CA MET A 20 -30.55 -1.29 -4.29
C MET A 20 -29.11 -1.75 -4.05
N ALA A 21 -28.34 -1.00 -3.25
CA ALA A 21 -26.97 -1.35 -2.83
C ALA A 21 -26.93 -2.72 -2.15
N MET A 22 -27.78 -2.94 -1.16
CA MET A 22 -27.83 -4.20 -0.41
C MET A 22 -28.29 -5.35 -1.30
N SER A 23 -29.27 -5.11 -2.17
CA SER A 23 -29.79 -6.14 -3.08
C SER A 23 -28.73 -6.62 -4.07
N ILE A 24 -27.97 -5.72 -4.71
CA ILE A 24 -26.90 -6.14 -5.63
C ILE A 24 -25.72 -6.78 -4.90
N THR A 25 -25.40 -6.31 -3.69
CA THR A 25 -24.36 -6.91 -2.83
C THR A 25 -24.70 -8.36 -2.50
N LEU A 26 -25.96 -8.63 -2.12
CA LEU A 26 -26.44 -9.98 -1.84
C LEU A 26 -26.47 -10.86 -3.09
N ALA A 27 -26.84 -10.31 -4.25
CA ALA A 27 -26.79 -11.05 -5.51
C ALA A 27 -25.36 -11.50 -5.84
N LEU A 28 -24.40 -10.58 -5.79
CA LEU A 28 -22.98 -10.88 -5.98
C LEU A 28 -22.44 -11.89 -4.97
N ALA A 29 -22.81 -11.74 -3.70
CA ALA A 29 -22.38 -12.65 -2.64
C ALA A 29 -22.94 -14.06 -2.80
N ARG A 30 -24.20 -14.19 -3.22
CA ARG A 30 -24.88 -15.47 -3.45
C ARG A 30 -24.14 -16.32 -4.48
N ASP A 31 -23.77 -15.71 -5.60
CA ASP A 31 -23.03 -16.35 -6.70
C ASP A 31 -21.61 -16.80 -6.30
N ARG A 32 -21.16 -16.41 -5.12
CA ARG A 32 -19.82 -16.70 -4.57
C ARG A 32 -19.86 -17.50 -3.27
N ALA A 33 -21.04 -17.81 -2.74
CA ALA A 33 -21.23 -18.49 -1.47
C ALA A 33 -20.97 -20.01 -1.57
N THR A 34 -19.71 -20.39 -1.82
CA THR A 34 -19.26 -21.78 -1.97
C THR A 34 -18.23 -22.17 -0.91
N GLY A 35 -18.21 -23.45 -0.51
CA GLY A 35 -17.23 -23.99 0.45
C GLY A 35 -17.12 -23.14 1.73
N LYS A 36 -15.89 -22.71 2.08
CA LYS A 36 -15.55 -21.90 3.25
C LYS A 36 -16.22 -20.51 3.32
N THR A 37 -16.88 -20.05 2.25
CA THR A 37 -17.62 -18.77 2.23
C THR A 37 -19.14 -18.93 2.38
N ARG A 38 -19.66 -20.15 2.29
CA ARG A 38 -21.08 -20.46 2.45
C ARG A 38 -21.67 -19.94 3.79
N PRO A 39 -20.97 -20.09 4.95
CA PRO A 39 -21.46 -19.55 6.22
C PRO A 39 -21.64 -18.03 6.23
N LEU A 40 -20.84 -17.28 5.47
CA LEU A 40 -20.92 -15.81 5.44
C LEU A 40 -22.23 -15.34 4.79
N TYR A 41 -22.75 -16.09 3.82
CA TYR A 41 -24.00 -15.75 3.15
C TYR A 41 -25.23 -16.35 3.84
N PHE A 42 -25.22 -17.66 4.07
CA PHE A 42 -26.38 -18.41 4.58
C PHE A 42 -26.43 -18.51 6.12
N GLY A 43 -25.30 -18.30 6.79
CA GLY A 43 -25.13 -18.55 8.22
C GLY A 43 -24.66 -19.98 8.52
N GLN A 44 -24.33 -20.22 9.78
CA GLN A 44 -23.97 -21.54 10.30
C GLN A 44 -24.49 -21.66 11.74
N GLY A 45 -25.57 -22.43 11.90
CA GLY A 45 -26.27 -22.59 13.18
C GLY A 45 -26.64 -21.26 13.85
N ASN A 46 -26.44 -21.20 15.17
CA ASN A 46 -26.59 -19.98 15.98
C ASN A 46 -25.30 -19.16 16.08
N ARG A 47 -24.15 -19.71 15.67
CA ARG A 47 -22.82 -19.07 15.82
C ARG A 47 -22.61 -17.94 14.81
N ILE A 48 -23.06 -18.09 13.56
CA ILE A 48 -22.86 -17.08 12.51
C ILE A 48 -24.18 -16.73 11.84
N LYS A 49 -24.61 -15.47 11.99
CA LYS A 49 -25.74 -14.90 11.23
C LYS A 49 -25.27 -14.50 9.83
N GLY A 50 -25.72 -15.24 8.81
CA GLY A 50 -25.40 -14.94 7.41
C GLY A 50 -26.04 -13.67 6.88
N MET A 51 -25.43 -13.07 5.86
CA MET A 51 -25.88 -11.82 5.22
C MET A 51 -27.36 -11.84 4.83
N ALA A 52 -27.85 -12.97 4.28
CA ALA A 52 -29.23 -13.10 3.83
C ALA A 52 -30.23 -13.02 5.00
N ARG A 53 -29.91 -13.64 6.14
CA ARG A 53 -30.75 -13.60 7.35
C ARG A 53 -30.74 -12.20 7.97
N VAL A 54 -29.56 -11.59 8.09
CA VAL A 54 -29.41 -10.22 8.60
C VAL A 54 -30.25 -9.24 7.78
N TRP A 55 -30.19 -9.34 6.45
CA TRP A 55 -30.96 -8.45 5.57
C TRP A 55 -32.47 -8.68 5.63
N SER A 56 -32.91 -9.94 5.75
CA SER A 56 -34.34 -10.27 5.84
C SER A 56 -34.95 -9.73 7.13
N SER A 57 -34.26 -9.93 8.26
CA SER A 57 -34.69 -9.41 9.56
C SER A 57 -34.84 -7.89 9.59
N VAL A 58 -33.87 -7.12 9.07
CA VAL A 58 -34.01 -5.65 9.05
C VAL A 58 -35.07 -5.15 8.05
N LYS A 59 -35.37 -5.94 7.02
CA LYS A 59 -36.44 -5.63 6.08
C LYS A 59 -37.81 -5.79 6.73
N GLU A 60 -37.99 -6.83 7.55
CA GLU A 60 -39.18 -7.05 8.35
C GLU A 60 -39.36 -5.91 9.36
N GLU A 61 -38.30 -5.53 10.10
CA GLU A 61 -38.33 -4.37 11.00
C GLU A 61 -38.75 -3.09 10.25
N TYR A 62 -38.19 -2.84 9.07
CA TYR A 62 -38.56 -1.68 8.26
C TYR A 62 -39.99 -1.75 7.73
N GLN A 63 -40.47 -2.92 7.32
CA GLN A 63 -41.86 -3.11 6.88
C GLN A 63 -42.84 -2.81 8.01
N GLN A 64 -42.51 -3.18 9.24
CA GLN A 64 -43.30 -2.83 10.41
C GLN A 64 -43.44 -1.32 10.57
N THR A 65 -42.35 -0.56 10.40
CA THR A 65 -42.42 0.93 10.43
C THR A 65 -43.26 1.54 9.31
N LEU A 66 -43.37 0.85 8.16
CA LEU A 66 -44.27 1.28 7.08
C LEU A 66 -45.75 1.09 7.47
N ILE A 67 -46.07 -0.03 8.13
CA ILE A 67 -47.43 -0.35 8.59
C ILE A 67 -47.87 0.63 9.68
N GLU A 68 -46.95 1.00 10.56
CA GLU A 68 -47.17 1.98 11.64
C GLU A 68 -47.32 3.42 11.13
N GLY A 69 -47.14 3.67 9.83
CA GLY A 69 -47.32 4.99 9.22
C GLY A 69 -46.14 5.95 9.42
N HIS A 70 -45.04 5.50 10.04
CA HIS A 70 -43.83 6.28 10.30
C HIS A 70 -42.59 5.57 9.73
N PRO A 71 -42.38 5.60 8.40
CA PRO A 71 -41.29 4.85 7.78
C PRO A 71 -39.91 5.34 8.26
N ASP A 72 -39.07 4.43 8.75
CA ASP A 72 -37.77 4.78 9.33
C ASP A 72 -36.61 3.98 8.71
N ALA A 73 -35.79 4.64 7.89
CA ALA A 73 -34.67 3.98 7.23
C ALA A 73 -33.54 3.56 8.19
N SER A 74 -33.51 4.05 9.44
CA SER A 74 -32.51 3.66 10.43
C SER A 74 -32.49 2.15 10.65
N LYS A 75 -33.66 1.49 10.61
CA LYS A 75 -33.80 0.03 10.75
C LYS A 75 -33.03 -0.71 9.67
N LEU A 76 -33.09 -0.24 8.42
CA LEU A 76 -32.36 -0.83 7.30
C LEU A 76 -30.85 -0.64 7.43
N LEU A 77 -30.42 0.53 7.91
CA LEU A 77 -29.00 0.91 8.00
C LEU A 77 -28.22 0.06 9.02
N LYS A 78 -28.91 -0.53 10.01
CA LYS A 78 -28.33 -1.50 10.97
C LYS A 78 -27.65 -2.68 10.29
N ALA A 79 -28.18 -3.16 9.15
CA ALA A 79 -27.61 -4.30 8.44
C ALA A 79 -26.32 -3.98 7.68
N GLU A 80 -26.07 -2.71 7.35
CA GLU A 80 -25.06 -2.34 6.36
C GLU A 80 -23.66 -2.84 6.72
N ASN A 81 -23.21 -2.58 7.95
CA ASN A 81 -21.84 -2.91 8.37
C ASN A 81 -21.63 -4.43 8.30
N ASN A 82 -22.59 -5.20 8.79
CA ASN A 82 -22.53 -6.67 8.80
C ASN A 82 -22.56 -7.24 7.38
N VAL A 83 -23.43 -6.74 6.52
CA VAL A 83 -23.54 -7.18 5.12
C VAL A 83 -22.27 -6.81 4.35
N ARG A 84 -21.80 -5.57 4.42
CA ARG A 84 -20.58 -5.13 3.72
C ARG A 84 -19.33 -5.84 4.21
N ARG A 85 -19.15 -6.00 5.52
CA ARG A 85 -18.00 -6.71 6.10
C ARG A 85 -17.98 -8.18 5.64
N SER A 86 -19.12 -8.84 5.66
CA SER A 86 -19.25 -10.22 5.17
C SER A 86 -18.98 -10.32 3.68
N PHE A 87 -19.49 -9.39 2.87
CA PHE A 87 -19.22 -9.35 1.44
C PHE A 87 -17.73 -9.19 1.13
N SER A 88 -17.03 -8.26 1.79
CA SER A 88 -15.58 -8.11 1.64
C SER A 88 -14.83 -9.39 1.99
N ARG A 89 -15.23 -10.09 3.07
CA ARG A 89 -14.65 -11.40 3.44
C ARG A 89 -14.91 -12.47 2.39
N VAL A 90 -16.09 -12.51 1.77
CA VAL A 90 -16.38 -13.41 0.64
C VAL A 90 -15.42 -13.12 -0.52
N LEU A 91 -15.21 -11.85 -0.88
CA LEU A 91 -14.29 -11.48 -1.96
C LEU A 91 -12.83 -11.87 -1.63
N LEU A 92 -12.35 -11.61 -0.42
CA LEU A 92 -10.98 -11.97 -0.01
C LEU A 92 -10.78 -13.48 0.00
N LYS A 93 -11.67 -14.24 0.65
CA LYS A 93 -11.58 -15.71 0.71
C LYS A 93 -11.65 -16.37 -0.67
N THR A 94 -12.50 -15.86 -1.57
CA THR A 94 -12.58 -16.39 -2.95
C THR A 94 -11.41 -15.97 -3.84
N SER A 95 -10.56 -15.06 -3.36
CA SER A 95 -9.39 -14.56 -4.09
C SER A 95 -8.08 -15.22 -3.70
N VAL A 96 -8.05 -16.02 -2.63
CA VAL A 96 -6.84 -16.70 -2.15
C VAL A 96 -6.17 -17.51 -3.26
N LYS A 97 -6.95 -18.30 -3.99
CA LYS A 97 -6.48 -19.10 -5.14
C LYS A 97 -5.95 -18.30 -6.35
N TYR A 98 -5.99 -16.97 -6.30
CA TYR A 98 -5.46 -16.08 -7.33
C TYR A 98 -4.28 -15.23 -6.81
N GLY A 99 -3.69 -15.61 -5.67
CA GLY A 99 -2.53 -14.94 -5.06
C GLY A 99 -2.87 -13.86 -4.03
N ASN A 100 -4.13 -13.75 -3.57
CA ASN A 100 -4.46 -12.82 -2.49
C ASN A 100 -4.13 -13.42 -1.11
N THR A 101 -3.21 -12.79 -0.40
CA THR A 101 -2.90 -13.17 1.00
C THR A 101 -3.61 -12.30 2.04
N GLU A 102 -4.31 -11.23 1.63
CA GLU A 102 -4.96 -10.32 2.58
C GLU A 102 -6.26 -10.95 3.12
N THR A 103 -6.39 -11.06 4.44
CA THR A 103 -7.56 -11.65 5.12
C THR A 103 -8.62 -10.62 5.51
N LYS A 104 -8.25 -9.33 5.57
CA LYS A 104 -9.14 -8.21 5.90
C LYS A 104 -8.92 -6.98 5.01
N ARG A 105 -9.83 -6.02 5.11
CA ARG A 105 -9.66 -4.68 4.55
C ARG A 105 -8.59 -3.97 5.38
N VAL A 106 -7.51 -3.53 4.74
CA VAL A 106 -6.38 -2.82 5.36
C VAL A 106 -6.57 -1.32 5.16
N LYS A 107 -6.61 -0.54 6.25
CA LYS A 107 -6.69 0.93 6.19
C LYS A 107 -5.32 1.55 5.86
N ARG A 108 -5.29 2.85 5.54
CA ARG A 108 -4.06 3.55 5.13
C ARG A 108 -2.98 3.56 6.23
N GLU A 109 -3.40 3.54 7.48
CA GLU A 109 -2.53 3.55 8.67
C GLU A 109 -2.00 2.15 9.03
N GLU A 110 -2.64 1.09 8.54
CA GLU A 110 -2.38 -0.31 8.96
C GLU A 110 -1.27 -1.01 8.15
N GLY A 111 -0.60 -0.31 7.21
CA GLY A 111 0.59 -0.79 6.50
C GLY A 111 0.47 -0.89 4.98
N ASN A 112 1.35 -1.70 4.37
CA ASN A 112 1.40 -1.91 2.92
C ASN A 112 0.16 -2.69 2.44
N LYS A 113 -0.63 -2.07 1.57
CA LYS A 113 -1.83 -2.65 0.96
C LYS A 113 -1.44 -3.47 -0.26
N LYS A 114 -1.97 -4.69 -0.36
CA LYS A 114 -1.81 -5.49 -1.57
C LYS A 114 -2.87 -5.10 -2.61
N TYR A 115 -2.86 -5.84 -3.72
CA TYR A 115 -3.55 -5.49 -4.96
C TYR A 115 -5.05 -5.16 -4.78
N LEU A 116 -5.81 -6.02 -4.08
CA LEU A 116 -7.25 -5.80 -3.91
C LEU A 116 -7.54 -4.57 -3.06
N ASN A 117 -6.82 -4.41 -1.95
CA ASN A 117 -7.00 -3.27 -1.08
C ASN A 117 -6.65 -1.95 -1.79
N ASN A 118 -5.62 -1.94 -2.65
CA ASN A 118 -5.28 -0.79 -3.49
C ASN A 118 -6.37 -0.46 -4.51
N LEU A 119 -6.91 -1.45 -5.22
CA LEU A 119 -7.98 -1.21 -6.20
C LEU A 119 -9.30 -0.80 -5.54
N TRP A 120 -9.61 -1.31 -4.35
CA TRP A 120 -10.78 -0.87 -3.58
C TRP A 120 -10.65 0.57 -3.08
N ASP A 121 -9.45 1.00 -2.69
CA ASP A 121 -9.20 2.41 -2.34
C ASP A 121 -9.36 3.32 -3.55
N TYR A 122 -8.78 2.92 -4.68
CA TYR A 122 -8.92 3.65 -5.93
C TYR A 122 -10.39 3.75 -6.36
N SER A 123 -11.11 2.63 -6.37
CA SER A 123 -12.55 2.59 -6.68
C SER A 123 -13.35 3.48 -5.74
N GLY A 124 -13.06 3.42 -4.44
CA GLY A 124 -13.69 4.28 -3.44
C GLY A 124 -13.40 5.76 -3.68
N SER A 125 -12.17 6.11 -4.05
CA SER A 125 -11.80 7.49 -4.37
C SER A 125 -12.52 8.01 -5.61
N ARG A 126 -12.46 7.26 -6.72
CA ARG A 126 -13.13 7.63 -7.98
C ARG A 126 -14.64 7.78 -7.81
N LEU A 127 -15.24 6.87 -7.04
CA LEU A 127 -16.64 6.93 -6.70
C LEU A 127 -16.99 8.25 -5.98
N ARG A 128 -16.19 8.67 -4.98
CA ARG A 128 -16.38 9.95 -4.28
C ARG A 128 -16.26 11.16 -5.22
N ASP A 129 -15.26 11.16 -6.09
CA ASP A 129 -15.00 12.28 -7.00
C ASP A 129 -16.17 12.49 -7.96
N VAL A 130 -16.65 11.40 -8.56
CA VAL A 130 -17.76 11.42 -9.52
C VAL A 130 -19.07 11.78 -8.84
N THR A 131 -19.32 11.29 -7.63
CA THR A 131 -20.63 11.51 -6.99
C THR A 131 -20.75 12.91 -6.40
N LYS A 132 -19.69 13.43 -5.77
CA LYS A 132 -19.68 14.81 -5.26
C LYS A 132 -19.78 15.87 -6.36
N SER A 133 -19.29 15.57 -7.56
CA SER A 133 -19.34 16.51 -8.69
C SER A 133 -20.68 16.47 -9.44
N ARG A 134 -21.46 15.39 -9.32
CA ARG A 134 -22.66 15.15 -10.14
C ARG A 134 -23.97 15.21 -9.36
N TYR A 135 -23.98 14.72 -8.12
CA TYR A 135 -25.18 14.62 -7.31
C TYR A 135 -25.08 15.60 -6.14
N PHE A 136 -26.10 16.43 -5.96
CA PHE A 136 -26.13 17.44 -4.93
C PHE A 136 -27.37 17.23 -4.06
N PHE A 137 -27.20 17.10 -2.76
CA PHE A 137 -28.33 17.01 -1.85
C PHE A 137 -28.48 18.30 -1.05
N SER A 138 -29.70 18.61 -0.62
CA SER A 138 -29.93 19.69 0.33
C SER A 138 -29.20 19.39 1.63
N LYS A 139 -28.72 20.41 2.35
CA LYS A 139 -27.99 20.22 3.61
C LYS A 139 -28.84 19.39 4.60
N PRO A 140 -28.30 18.31 5.20
CA PRO A 140 -29.02 17.56 6.22
C PRO A 140 -29.15 18.40 7.50
N ILE A 141 -30.19 18.13 8.29
CA ILE A 141 -30.55 18.88 9.50
C ILE A 141 -30.48 17.98 10.73
N LEU A 142 -30.34 18.58 11.91
CA LEU A 142 -30.42 17.86 13.17
C LEU A 142 -31.88 17.47 13.43
N ILE A 143 -32.11 16.20 13.73
CA ILE A 143 -33.43 15.61 14.01
C ILE A 143 -33.37 15.02 15.41
N GLU A 144 -34.22 15.51 16.30
CA GLU A 144 -34.45 14.96 17.63
C GLU A 144 -35.49 13.83 17.55
N GLN A 145 -35.24 12.75 18.28
CA GLN A 145 -36.12 11.60 18.42
C GLN A 145 -36.89 11.69 19.74
N ASP A 146 -38.01 10.96 19.82
CA ASP A 146 -38.88 10.93 21.00
C ASP A 146 -38.18 10.35 22.25
N ASP A 147 -37.09 9.60 22.06
CA ASP A 147 -36.24 9.05 23.14
C ASP A 147 -35.18 10.05 23.65
N GLY A 148 -35.19 11.29 23.15
CA GLY A 148 -34.22 12.34 23.48
C GLY A 148 -32.88 12.23 22.74
N SER A 149 -32.69 11.21 21.89
CA SER A 149 -31.50 11.11 21.03
C SER A 149 -31.64 12.05 19.82
N SER A 150 -30.51 12.44 19.21
CA SER A 150 -30.52 13.24 17.99
C SER A 150 -29.56 12.71 16.93
N TYR A 151 -29.89 12.92 15.66
CA TYR A 151 -29.04 12.56 14.54
C TYR A 151 -29.16 13.57 13.40
N ILE A 152 -28.13 13.66 12.55
CA ILE A 152 -28.16 14.52 11.37
C ILE A 152 -28.70 13.73 10.18
N GLY A 153 -29.78 14.22 9.57
CA GLY A 153 -30.49 13.50 8.54
C GLY A 153 -31.56 14.31 7.79
N TYR A 154 -32.51 13.59 7.22
CA TYR A 154 -33.69 14.14 6.56
C TYR A 154 -34.96 13.63 7.22
N HIS A 155 -35.90 14.53 7.51
CA HIS A 155 -37.19 14.15 8.10
C HIS A 155 -37.97 13.22 7.19
N GLY A 156 -38.66 12.28 7.85
CA GLY A 156 -39.68 11.46 7.21
C GLY A 156 -41.03 12.17 7.16
N SER A 157 -41.95 11.56 6.44
CA SER A 157 -43.39 11.82 6.46
C SER A 157 -44.11 10.48 6.35
N ALA A 158 -45.44 10.46 6.43
CA ALA A 158 -46.22 9.23 6.23
C ALA A 158 -45.92 8.50 4.90
N LYS A 159 -45.36 9.21 3.89
CA LYS A 159 -45.03 8.65 2.56
C LYS A 159 -43.53 8.61 2.26
N THR A 160 -42.69 9.23 3.08
CA THR A 160 -41.24 9.38 2.86
C THR A 160 -40.50 8.91 4.11
N PRO A 161 -39.53 7.99 4.00
CA PRO A 161 -38.81 7.56 5.19
C PRO A 161 -37.96 8.68 5.79
N SER A 162 -37.82 8.69 7.12
CA SER A 162 -36.70 9.41 7.74
C SER A 162 -35.40 8.73 7.35
N TYR A 163 -34.31 9.50 7.23
CA TYR A 163 -33.02 8.95 6.83
C TYR A 163 -31.86 9.62 7.59
N PRO A 164 -31.14 8.89 8.46
CA PRO A 164 -29.91 9.38 9.08
C PRO A 164 -28.73 9.31 8.10
N VAL A 165 -28.01 10.42 7.92
CA VAL A 165 -26.84 10.48 7.02
C VAL A 165 -25.61 9.91 7.73
N ARG A 166 -24.92 8.95 7.10
CA ARG A 166 -23.84 8.19 7.74
C ARG A 166 -22.45 8.76 7.53
N HIS A 167 -22.13 9.23 6.33
CA HIS A 167 -20.76 9.61 5.99
C HIS A 167 -20.46 11.07 6.35
N ASN A 168 -20.22 11.37 7.63
CA ASN A 168 -19.82 12.71 8.12
C ASN A 168 -20.66 13.86 7.53
N HIS A 169 -21.98 13.67 7.46
CA HIS A 169 -22.94 14.63 6.88
C HIS A 169 -22.82 14.85 5.36
N ILE A 170 -22.24 13.89 4.63
CA ILE A 170 -22.07 13.91 3.17
C ILE A 170 -23.02 12.89 2.52
N PRO A 171 -24.29 13.26 2.24
CA PRO A 171 -25.31 12.38 1.66
C PRO A 171 -24.95 11.85 0.26
N GLU A 172 -24.09 12.55 -0.48
CA GLU A 172 -23.59 12.10 -1.79
C GLU A 172 -22.84 10.77 -1.69
N LEU A 173 -22.18 10.51 -0.56
CA LEU A 173 -21.46 9.27 -0.33
C LEU A 173 -22.41 8.14 0.05
N ASP A 174 -23.39 8.41 0.90
CA ASP A 174 -24.49 7.48 1.18
C ASP A 174 -25.26 7.09 -0.09
N PHE A 175 -25.37 8.00 -1.05
CA PHE A 175 -25.99 7.73 -2.36
C PHE A 175 -25.11 6.86 -3.26
N ALA A 176 -23.82 7.20 -3.34
CA ALA A 176 -22.82 6.52 -4.15
C ALA A 176 -22.68 5.02 -3.85
N ASP A 177 -22.97 4.66 -2.61
CA ASP A 177 -22.92 3.32 -2.05
C ASP A 177 -23.72 2.27 -2.81
N MET A 178 -24.72 2.69 -3.58
CA MET A 178 -25.49 1.88 -4.52
C MET A 178 -24.60 1.09 -5.48
N ILE A 179 -23.50 1.68 -5.96
CA ILE A 179 -22.63 1.10 -7.00
C ILE A 179 -21.27 0.60 -6.50
N ARG A 180 -21.02 0.63 -5.20
CA ARG A 180 -19.73 0.22 -4.62
C ARG A 180 -19.43 -1.28 -4.82
N SER A 181 -20.41 -2.15 -4.60
CA SER A 181 -20.17 -3.61 -4.59
C SER A 181 -19.79 -4.19 -5.96
N PRO A 182 -20.40 -3.76 -7.09
CA PRO A 182 -19.92 -4.13 -8.42
C PRO A 182 -18.46 -3.71 -8.70
N LEU A 183 -18.05 -2.52 -8.27
CA LEU A 183 -16.66 -2.05 -8.43
C LEU A 183 -15.69 -2.93 -7.62
N MET A 184 -16.09 -3.34 -6.41
CA MET A 184 -15.30 -4.25 -5.58
C MET A 184 -15.17 -5.65 -6.19
N GLU A 185 -16.25 -6.20 -6.77
CA GLU A 185 -16.18 -7.46 -7.51
C GLU A 185 -15.33 -7.33 -8.78
N LEU A 186 -15.38 -6.20 -9.48
CA LEU A 186 -14.52 -5.97 -10.65
C LEU A 186 -13.03 -6.00 -10.25
N ALA A 187 -12.65 -5.35 -9.15
CA ALA A 187 -11.27 -5.43 -8.65
C ALA A 187 -10.83 -6.89 -8.37
N ARG A 188 -11.76 -7.72 -7.86
CA ARG A 188 -11.55 -9.16 -7.69
C ARG A 188 -11.32 -9.89 -9.01
N GLN A 189 -12.05 -9.52 -10.06
CA GLN A 189 -11.87 -10.07 -11.40
C GLN A 189 -10.54 -9.62 -12.00
N CYS A 190 -10.13 -8.36 -11.79
CA CYS A 190 -8.82 -7.88 -12.22
C CYS A 190 -7.67 -8.68 -11.60
N LEU A 191 -7.78 -9.03 -10.31
CA LEU A 191 -6.82 -9.93 -9.66
C LEU A 191 -6.84 -11.32 -10.31
N LYS A 192 -8.03 -11.89 -10.50
CA LYS A 192 -8.21 -13.22 -11.11
C LYS A 192 -7.51 -13.33 -12.47
N TYR A 193 -7.54 -12.27 -13.28
CA TYR A 193 -6.93 -12.26 -14.62
C TYR A 193 -5.52 -11.62 -14.63
N GLY A 194 -4.90 -11.40 -13.47
CA GLY A 194 -3.53 -10.88 -13.38
C GLY A 194 -3.34 -9.54 -14.05
N ILE A 195 -4.37 -8.67 -14.02
CA ILE A 195 -4.33 -7.38 -14.70
C ILE A 195 -3.40 -6.44 -13.93
N PRO A 196 -2.43 -5.76 -14.56
CA PRO A 196 -1.63 -4.74 -13.88
C PRO A 196 -2.52 -3.65 -13.25
N PRO A 197 -2.16 -3.08 -12.09
CA PRO A 197 -2.98 -2.05 -11.43
C PRO A 197 -3.31 -0.85 -12.33
N LYS A 198 -2.42 -0.50 -13.27
CA LYS A 198 -2.64 0.57 -14.26
C LYS A 198 -3.85 0.27 -15.16
N ASP A 199 -3.91 -0.92 -15.72
CA ASP A 199 -4.97 -1.32 -16.65
C ASP A 199 -6.28 -1.61 -15.88
N ALA A 200 -6.16 -2.17 -14.67
CA ALA A 200 -7.31 -2.38 -13.79
C ALA A 200 -8.08 -1.08 -13.48
N LYS A 201 -7.37 0.05 -13.33
CA LYS A 201 -7.98 1.38 -13.13
C LYS A 201 -8.87 1.78 -14.31
N LYS A 202 -8.43 1.54 -15.55
CA LYS A 202 -9.21 1.82 -16.77
C LYS A 202 -10.53 1.05 -16.78
N TYR A 203 -10.52 -0.24 -16.39
CA TYR A 203 -11.75 -1.03 -16.32
C TYR A 203 -12.66 -0.58 -15.19
N ILE A 204 -12.10 -0.19 -14.03
CA ILE A 204 -12.87 0.37 -12.91
C ILE A 204 -13.58 1.65 -13.32
N ASP A 205 -12.86 2.59 -13.96
CA ASP A 205 -13.45 3.82 -14.48
C ASP A 205 -14.52 3.49 -15.54
N SER A 206 -14.26 2.56 -16.45
CA SER A 206 -15.24 2.13 -17.47
C SER A 206 -16.53 1.61 -16.85
N LEU A 207 -16.44 0.73 -15.85
CA LEU A 207 -17.62 0.22 -15.13
C LEU A 207 -18.32 1.35 -14.37
N LEU A 208 -17.57 2.22 -13.69
CA LEU A 208 -18.14 3.37 -12.98
C LEU A 208 -19.02 4.22 -13.91
N PHE A 209 -18.52 4.59 -15.08
CA PHE A 209 -19.28 5.37 -16.06
C PHE A 209 -20.52 4.61 -16.61
N ARG A 210 -20.42 3.29 -16.81
CA ARG A 210 -21.56 2.45 -17.20
C ARG A 210 -22.64 2.35 -16.13
N LEU A 211 -22.28 2.52 -14.86
CA LEU A 211 -23.22 2.44 -13.74
C LEU A 211 -23.91 3.77 -13.39
N ILE A 212 -23.35 4.91 -13.85
CA ILE A 212 -23.92 6.25 -13.64
C ILE A 212 -25.39 6.38 -14.08
N PRO A 213 -25.82 5.90 -15.26
CA PRO A 213 -27.22 6.02 -15.68
C PRO A 213 -28.23 5.41 -14.69
N PHE A 214 -27.83 4.41 -13.91
CA PHE A 214 -28.71 3.83 -12.88
C PHE A 214 -28.79 4.72 -11.63
N LEU A 215 -27.71 5.40 -11.27
CA LEU A 215 -27.74 6.43 -10.24
C LEU A 215 -28.63 7.60 -10.68
N ASP A 216 -28.50 8.09 -11.92
CA ASP A 216 -29.36 9.15 -12.47
C ASP A 216 -30.86 8.78 -12.37
N TYR A 217 -31.20 7.52 -12.65
CA TYR A 217 -32.57 7.01 -12.51
C TYR A 217 -33.12 7.12 -11.09
N VAL A 218 -32.32 6.80 -10.08
CA VAL A 218 -32.76 6.92 -8.68
C VAL A 218 -32.78 8.38 -8.25
N TYR A 219 -31.73 9.14 -8.58
CA TYR A 219 -31.57 10.55 -8.19
C TYR A 219 -32.66 11.45 -8.76
N THR A 220 -33.06 11.25 -10.01
CA THR A 220 -34.11 12.05 -10.65
C THR A 220 -35.52 11.60 -10.27
N GLY A 221 -35.66 10.62 -9.37
CA GLY A 221 -36.95 10.05 -9.01
C GLY A 221 -37.65 9.35 -10.18
N ARG A 222 -36.87 8.60 -10.99
CA ARG A 222 -37.29 7.82 -12.16
C ARG A 222 -37.65 8.63 -13.41
N ARG A 223 -37.18 9.88 -13.53
CA ARG A 223 -37.47 10.75 -14.68
C ARG A 223 -36.50 10.58 -15.83
N SER A 224 -35.23 10.31 -15.53
CA SER A 224 -34.15 10.16 -16.51
C SER A 224 -33.14 9.13 -16.03
N GLY A 225 -32.46 8.44 -16.95
CA GLY A 225 -31.52 7.36 -16.64
C GLY A 225 -32.07 5.97 -16.92
N ARG A 226 -31.38 4.93 -16.42
CA ARG A 226 -31.68 3.53 -16.72
C ARG A 226 -32.30 2.79 -15.51
N PRO A 227 -33.46 2.11 -15.67
CA PRO A 227 -34.07 1.32 -14.61
C PRO A 227 -33.37 -0.04 -14.42
N ASN A 228 -33.89 -0.89 -13.51
CA ASN A 228 -33.48 -2.30 -13.34
C ASN A 228 -32.01 -2.53 -12.93
N TYR A 229 -31.46 -1.64 -12.11
CA TYR A 229 -30.06 -1.65 -11.69
C TYR A 229 -29.52 -3.01 -11.22
N VAL A 230 -30.24 -3.76 -10.39
CA VAL A 230 -29.70 -5.02 -9.84
C VAL A 230 -29.38 -6.02 -10.96
N ARG A 231 -30.26 -6.17 -11.95
CA ARG A 231 -30.06 -7.09 -13.08
C ARG A 231 -29.12 -6.50 -14.12
N ASP A 232 -29.43 -5.28 -14.56
CA ASP A 232 -28.74 -4.67 -15.70
C ASP A 232 -27.36 -4.11 -15.29
N GLY A 233 -27.16 -3.71 -14.03
CA GLY A 233 -25.85 -3.35 -13.49
C GLY A 233 -24.91 -4.54 -13.39
N LEU A 234 -25.41 -5.74 -13.07
CA LEU A 234 -24.64 -6.98 -13.17
C LEU A 234 -24.31 -7.34 -14.62
N LYS A 235 -25.19 -7.01 -15.57
CA LYS A 235 -24.91 -7.14 -17.01
C LYS A 235 -23.77 -6.22 -17.43
N GLU A 236 -23.76 -4.96 -17.01
CA GLU A 236 -22.65 -4.02 -17.29
C GLU A 236 -21.32 -4.52 -16.69
N LEU A 237 -21.34 -5.03 -15.45
CA LEU A 237 -20.16 -5.67 -14.85
C LEU A 237 -19.68 -6.84 -15.72
N ARG A 238 -20.58 -7.70 -16.19
CA ARG A 238 -20.24 -8.85 -17.04
C ARG A 238 -19.59 -8.41 -18.36
N ILE A 239 -20.12 -7.36 -19.01
CA ILE A 239 -19.54 -6.81 -20.25
C ILE A 239 -18.08 -6.40 -20.04
N VAL A 240 -17.77 -5.68 -18.96
CA VAL A 240 -16.39 -5.27 -18.65
C VAL A 240 -15.51 -6.48 -18.34
N VAL A 241 -16.04 -7.46 -17.61
CA VAL A 241 -15.32 -8.72 -17.32
C VAL A 241 -15.05 -9.54 -18.58
N ASP A 242 -15.97 -9.56 -19.54
CA ASP A 242 -15.77 -10.29 -20.79
C ASP A 242 -14.74 -9.59 -21.69
N GLN A 243 -14.65 -8.25 -21.65
CA GLN A 243 -13.55 -7.51 -22.26
C GLN A 243 -12.20 -7.87 -21.61
N ILE A 244 -12.15 -7.91 -20.28
CA ILE A 244 -10.96 -8.36 -19.54
C ILE A 244 -10.56 -9.77 -19.98
N LYS A 245 -11.51 -10.69 -20.13
CA LYS A 245 -11.23 -12.06 -20.59
C LYS A 245 -10.68 -12.09 -22.01
N SER A 246 -11.17 -11.24 -22.92
CA SER A 246 -10.62 -11.21 -24.27
C SER A 246 -9.17 -10.74 -24.31
N GLU A 247 -8.79 -9.82 -23.42
CA GLU A 247 -7.46 -9.22 -23.41
C GLU A 247 -6.47 -9.99 -22.50
N TYR A 248 -6.94 -10.56 -21.39
CA TYR A 248 -6.10 -11.18 -20.32
C TYR A 248 -6.55 -12.60 -19.94
N GLY A 249 -7.50 -13.22 -20.65
CA GLY A 249 -8.14 -14.47 -20.25
C GLY A 249 -7.23 -15.70 -20.17
N THR A 250 -6.05 -15.64 -20.78
CA THR A 250 -5.01 -16.68 -20.68
C THR A 250 -4.22 -16.62 -19.37
N ARG A 251 -4.38 -15.56 -18.57
CA ARG A 251 -3.70 -15.36 -17.28
C ARG A 251 -4.60 -15.79 -16.13
N ASN A 252 -4.02 -16.43 -15.12
CA ASN A 252 -4.72 -16.81 -13.89
C ASN A 252 -3.93 -16.33 -12.67
N GLY A 253 -4.47 -15.37 -11.94
CA GLY A 253 -3.84 -14.72 -10.79
C GLY A 253 -2.80 -13.65 -11.15
N GLN A 254 -2.31 -12.93 -10.13
CA GLN A 254 -1.11 -12.11 -10.29
C GLN A 254 0.10 -13.02 -10.49
N ARG A 255 0.98 -12.67 -11.44
CA ARG A 255 2.34 -13.22 -11.41
C ARG A 255 2.97 -12.84 -10.06
N GLN A 256 3.59 -13.80 -9.37
CA GLN A 256 4.33 -13.54 -8.14
C GLN A 256 5.30 -12.38 -8.34
N SER A 257 5.48 -11.53 -7.34
CA SER A 257 6.57 -10.55 -7.35
C SER A 257 7.90 -11.27 -7.40
N ILE A 258 8.92 -10.63 -7.98
CA ILE A 258 10.28 -11.19 -8.05
C ILE A 258 10.74 -11.64 -6.65
N THR A 259 10.56 -10.77 -5.66
CA THR A 259 10.82 -11.01 -4.24
C THR A 259 10.10 -12.25 -3.68
N SER A 260 8.88 -12.53 -4.13
CA SER A 260 8.12 -13.70 -3.65
C SER A 260 8.51 -14.99 -4.38
N GLU A 261 8.87 -14.89 -5.65
CA GLU A 261 9.43 -16.01 -6.42
C GLU A 261 10.76 -16.47 -5.82
N VAL A 262 11.61 -15.51 -5.42
CA VAL A 262 12.87 -15.79 -4.71
C VAL A 262 12.64 -16.36 -3.32
N LEU A 263 11.71 -15.78 -2.54
CA LEU A 263 11.43 -16.31 -1.20
C LEU A 263 11.01 -17.78 -1.26
N GLU A 264 10.15 -18.13 -2.23
CA GLU A 264 9.75 -19.52 -2.46
C GLU A 264 10.95 -20.39 -2.88
N SER A 265 11.83 -19.93 -3.79
CA SER A 265 13.00 -20.73 -4.20
C SER A 265 13.97 -21.01 -3.05
N VAL A 266 14.24 -20.03 -2.19
CA VAL A 266 15.13 -20.18 -1.03
C VAL A 266 14.53 -21.09 0.04
N THR A 267 13.22 -20.98 0.29
CA THR A 267 12.55 -21.78 1.34
C THR A 267 12.39 -23.26 0.99
N TYR A 268 12.45 -23.67 -0.28
CA TYR A 268 12.35 -25.09 -0.66
C TYR A 268 13.57 -25.95 -0.25
N GLU A 269 14.68 -25.37 0.22
CA GLU A 269 15.83 -26.13 0.75
C GLU A 269 15.79 -26.37 2.28
N THR A 270 14.77 -25.86 2.98
CA THR A 270 14.55 -26.13 4.42
C THR A 270 13.13 -26.71 4.63
N PRO A 271 12.93 -27.78 5.42
CA PRO A 271 11.62 -28.40 5.52
C PRO A 271 10.62 -27.50 6.27
N SER A 272 9.54 -27.17 5.57
CA SER A 272 8.18 -26.81 6.01
C SER A 272 8.00 -25.57 6.91
N GLU A 273 7.36 -24.59 6.29
CA GLU A 273 6.49 -23.60 6.93
C GLU A 273 5.57 -24.26 7.98
N VAL A 274 5.67 -23.79 9.23
CA VAL A 274 4.65 -24.02 10.25
C VAL A 274 3.37 -23.35 9.78
N ASP A 275 2.46 -24.16 9.28
CA ASP A 275 1.08 -23.81 8.95
C ASP A 275 0.35 -23.50 10.28
N ILE A 276 0.45 -22.26 10.78
CA ILE A 276 -0.32 -21.82 11.95
C ILE A 276 -1.79 -21.70 11.52
N THR A 277 -2.51 -22.82 11.55
CA THR A 277 -3.97 -22.84 11.67
C THR A 277 -4.36 -22.61 13.13
N PRO A 278 -5.10 -21.54 13.46
CA PRO A 278 -5.68 -21.40 14.79
C PRO A 278 -7.03 -22.12 14.80
N GLU A 279 -7.07 -23.37 15.24
CA GLU A 279 -8.25 -24.03 15.81
C GLU A 279 -7.89 -25.48 16.21
N GLU A 280 -7.77 -25.77 17.51
CA GLU A 280 -8.64 -26.70 18.25
C GLU A 280 -8.04 -27.04 19.63
N VAL A 281 -8.77 -26.64 20.67
CA VAL A 281 -8.64 -27.20 22.02
C VAL A 281 -8.96 -28.69 21.93
N VAL A 282 -7.94 -29.54 22.04
CA VAL A 282 -8.10 -30.95 22.38
C VAL A 282 -7.18 -31.23 23.55
N GLU A 283 -7.79 -31.35 24.72
CA GLU A 283 -7.17 -31.96 25.89
C GLU A 283 -6.80 -33.42 25.57
N GLY A 284 -5.56 -33.79 25.89
CA GLY A 284 -5.20 -35.18 26.18
C GLY A 284 -4.45 -35.93 25.09
N SER A 285 -3.12 -35.81 25.11
CA SER A 285 -2.23 -36.97 25.08
C SER A 285 -0.81 -36.52 25.41
N GLU A 286 -0.35 -36.95 26.58
CA GLU A 286 1.05 -36.92 26.98
C GLU A 286 1.90 -37.76 26.02
N ASP A 287 3.13 -37.28 25.84
CA ASP A 287 4.35 -38.03 25.58
C ASP A 287 4.78 -38.27 24.11
N LYS A 288 5.91 -37.60 23.80
CA LYS A 288 6.97 -37.92 22.81
C LYS A 288 6.73 -37.52 21.36
N SER A 289 7.13 -36.29 21.02
CA SER A 289 8.38 -36.01 20.27
C SER A 289 8.39 -34.58 19.71
N GLU A 290 8.95 -33.61 20.45
CA GLU A 290 9.31 -32.30 19.89
C GLU A 290 10.48 -31.75 20.72
N LYS A 291 11.68 -32.19 20.35
CA LYS A 291 12.95 -31.53 20.67
C LYS A 291 13.45 -30.93 19.35
N GLU A 292 12.68 -29.99 18.82
CA GLU A 292 13.23 -28.91 18.02
C GLU A 292 13.14 -27.70 18.95
N THR A 293 14.27 -27.11 19.26
CA THR A 293 14.44 -25.93 20.10
C THR A 293 13.60 -24.78 19.54
N GLU A 294 12.38 -24.61 20.05
CA GLU A 294 11.66 -23.35 19.90
C GLU A 294 12.41 -22.31 20.74
N ASP A 295 13.26 -21.53 20.08
CA ASP A 295 14.16 -20.57 20.72
C ASP A 295 13.34 -19.51 21.48
N HIS A 296 13.37 -19.65 22.80
CA HIS A 296 12.79 -18.69 23.72
C HIS A 296 13.67 -17.43 23.72
N ILE A 297 13.37 -16.44 22.88
CA ILE A 297 14.20 -15.22 22.70
C ILE A 297 14.55 -14.54 24.03
N LEU A 298 13.62 -14.50 25.00
CA LEU A 298 13.93 -13.95 26.33
C LEU A 298 14.98 -14.78 27.09
N GLN A 299 15.01 -16.11 26.88
CA GLN A 299 16.01 -17.01 27.45
C GLN A 299 17.36 -16.88 26.73
N GLU A 300 17.34 -16.66 25.41
CA GLU A 300 18.52 -16.36 24.61
C GLU A 300 19.16 -15.05 25.07
N ALA A 301 18.36 -13.99 25.24
CA ALA A 301 18.82 -12.69 25.76
C ALA A 301 19.49 -12.81 27.14
N ILE A 302 18.95 -13.63 28.04
CA ILE A 302 19.59 -13.93 29.33
C ILE A 302 20.92 -14.68 29.15
N THR A 303 20.97 -15.62 28.20
CA THR A 303 22.15 -16.45 27.95
C THR A 303 23.28 -15.64 27.32
N GLU A 304 22.95 -14.76 26.38
CA GLU A 304 23.89 -13.84 25.72
C GLU A 304 24.42 -12.81 26.71
N ALA A 305 23.55 -12.18 27.50
CA ALA A 305 23.97 -11.23 28.54
C ALA A 305 24.93 -11.86 29.57
N LYS A 306 24.68 -13.11 29.98
CA LYS A 306 25.58 -13.88 30.86
C LYS A 306 26.93 -14.16 30.21
N LYS A 307 26.95 -14.42 28.90
CA LYS A 307 28.16 -14.71 28.12
C LYS A 307 29.04 -13.47 27.96
N ASP A 308 28.42 -12.30 27.84
CA ASP A 308 29.12 -11.01 27.72
C ASP A 308 29.62 -10.45 29.06
N GLY A 309 29.51 -11.24 30.13
CA GLY A 309 30.03 -10.89 31.45
C GLY A 309 29.20 -9.83 32.17
N ALA A 310 27.95 -9.61 31.74
CA ALA A 310 27.01 -8.83 32.53
C ALA A 310 26.86 -9.51 33.89
N VAL A 311 27.11 -8.74 34.96
CA VAL A 311 26.61 -9.14 36.28
C VAL A 311 25.09 -9.23 36.12
N LEU A 312 24.46 -10.24 36.71
CA LEU A 312 23.00 -10.32 36.77
C LEU A 312 22.50 -9.13 37.59
N ASP A 313 22.38 -7.99 36.93
CA ASP A 313 21.76 -6.80 37.48
C ASP A 313 20.30 -7.15 37.80
N GLU A 314 19.69 -6.41 38.73
CA GLU A 314 18.30 -6.62 39.17
C GLU A 314 17.31 -6.89 38.01
N PRO A 315 17.40 -6.22 36.83
CA PRO A 315 16.49 -6.48 35.70
C PRO A 315 16.64 -7.86 35.04
N LEU A 316 17.87 -8.35 34.83
CA LEU A 316 18.11 -9.66 34.20
C LEU A 316 17.76 -10.81 35.13
N GLN A 317 18.02 -10.64 36.44
CA GLN A 317 17.58 -11.58 37.45
C GLN A 317 16.05 -11.63 37.55
N ASN A 318 15.40 -10.47 37.52
CA ASN A 318 13.94 -10.39 37.49
C ASN A 318 13.35 -11.07 36.24
N LEU A 319 13.95 -10.89 35.06
CA LEU A 319 13.49 -11.57 33.84
C LEU A 319 13.64 -13.10 33.94
N ASP A 320 14.79 -13.59 34.42
CA ASP A 320 15.04 -15.02 34.65
C ASP A 320 14.05 -15.61 35.68
N ASP A 321 13.74 -14.85 36.74
CA ASP A 321 12.75 -15.25 37.74
C ASP A 321 11.32 -15.25 37.18
N LEU A 322 10.95 -14.27 36.34
CA LEU A 322 9.64 -14.23 35.68
C LEU A 322 9.43 -15.43 34.75
N LEU A 323 10.47 -15.86 34.03
CA LEU A 323 10.44 -17.05 33.17
C LEU A 323 10.38 -18.34 33.99
N LYS A 324 11.23 -18.49 35.01
CA LYS A 324 11.26 -19.67 35.88
C LYS A 324 9.95 -19.87 36.64
N ASN A 325 9.30 -18.79 37.04
CA ASN A 325 8.01 -18.82 37.74
C ASN A 325 6.82 -19.05 36.78
N GLY A 326 7.06 -19.20 35.47
CA GLY A 326 6.02 -19.38 34.46
C GLY A 326 5.10 -18.16 34.35
N ILE A 327 5.56 -17.00 34.81
CA ILE A 327 4.85 -15.74 34.60
C ILE A 327 5.02 -15.42 33.12
N LEU A 328 6.24 -15.27 32.63
CA LEU A 328 6.48 -15.13 31.19
C LEU A 328 6.63 -16.50 30.51
N ASP A 329 6.08 -16.64 29.31
CA ASP A 329 6.09 -17.88 28.53
C ASP A 329 6.58 -17.67 27.08
N ILE A 330 6.55 -18.76 26.29
CA ILE A 330 6.95 -18.75 24.88
C ILE A 330 6.04 -17.83 24.06
N LYS A 331 4.75 -17.75 24.39
CA LYS A 331 3.79 -16.91 23.68
C LYS A 331 4.11 -15.43 23.90
N ASP A 332 4.53 -15.04 25.10
CA ASP A 332 5.04 -13.69 25.38
C ASP A 332 6.27 -13.36 24.52
N SER A 333 7.19 -14.31 24.36
CA SER A 333 8.38 -14.14 23.49
C SER A 333 7.98 -13.94 22.02
N LEU A 334 7.00 -14.71 21.54
CA LEU A 334 6.45 -14.57 20.19
C LEU A 334 5.70 -13.24 20.00
N GLU A 335 5.00 -12.75 21.03
CA GLU A 335 4.33 -11.46 21.02
C GLU A 335 5.34 -10.30 20.92
N LEU A 336 6.37 -10.31 21.78
CA LEU A 336 7.48 -9.35 21.73
C LEU A 336 8.19 -9.35 20.37
N LEU A 337 8.50 -10.54 19.83
CA LEU A 337 9.08 -10.66 18.49
C LEU A 337 8.15 -10.10 17.41
N GLY A 338 6.86 -10.38 17.50
CA GLY A 338 5.85 -9.84 16.59
C GLY A 338 5.80 -8.31 16.61
N GLU A 339 5.84 -7.71 17.81
CA GLU A 339 5.91 -6.26 17.97
C GLU A 339 7.20 -5.67 17.43
N TYR A 340 8.35 -6.29 17.73
CA TYR A 340 9.66 -5.92 17.20
C TYR A 340 9.65 -5.92 15.67
N GLN A 341 9.19 -7.00 15.05
CA GLN A 341 9.09 -7.12 13.60
C GLN A 341 8.14 -6.07 13.00
N GLU A 342 7.01 -5.79 13.66
CA GLU A 342 6.07 -4.77 13.19
C GLU A 342 6.67 -3.36 13.25
N GLN A 343 7.33 -3.00 14.37
CA GLN A 343 7.98 -1.70 14.55
C GLN A 343 9.16 -1.53 13.58
N SER A 344 10.04 -2.52 13.51
CA SER A 344 11.16 -2.60 12.57
C SER A 344 10.68 -2.37 11.12
N ARG A 345 9.62 -3.08 10.70
CA ARG A 345 9.00 -2.89 9.38
C ARG A 345 8.44 -1.47 9.20
N LYS A 346 7.79 -0.89 10.22
CA LYS A 346 7.25 0.49 10.15
C LYS A 346 8.36 1.54 10.02
N ILE A 347 9.49 1.35 10.69
CA ILE A 347 10.65 2.23 10.62
C ILE A 347 11.35 2.06 9.27
N GLY A 348 11.64 0.83 8.83
CA GLY A 348 12.22 0.56 7.51
C GLY A 348 11.40 1.17 6.37
N VAL A 349 10.08 0.99 6.37
CA VAL A 349 9.19 1.62 5.37
C VAL A 349 9.25 3.15 5.41
N ARG A 350 9.46 3.75 6.59
CA ARG A 350 9.66 5.20 6.72
C ARG A 350 11.00 5.61 6.13
N VAL A 351 12.09 4.97 6.52
CA VAL A 351 13.46 5.26 6.03
C VAL A 351 13.52 5.14 4.50
N HIS A 352 13.13 3.99 3.92
CA HIS A 352 13.11 3.81 2.46
C HIS A 352 12.32 4.92 1.76
N ARG A 353 11.15 5.30 2.31
CA ARG A 353 10.30 6.33 1.73
C ARG A 353 10.94 7.72 1.80
N PHE A 354 11.60 8.07 2.91
CA PHE A 354 12.21 9.38 3.06
C PHE A 354 13.47 9.51 2.22
N VAL A 355 14.32 8.49 2.24
CA VAL A 355 15.56 8.45 1.46
C VAL A 355 15.25 8.42 -0.05
N SER A 356 14.34 7.55 -0.50
CA SER A 356 14.02 7.44 -1.93
C SER A 356 13.46 8.72 -2.55
N LYS A 357 12.83 9.59 -1.75
CA LYS A 357 12.24 10.86 -2.23
C LYS A 357 13.27 11.88 -2.69
N ASN A 358 14.52 11.76 -2.25
CA ASN A 358 15.59 12.66 -2.66
C ASN A 358 16.16 12.31 -4.03
N PHE A 359 15.73 11.19 -4.62
CA PHE A 359 16.14 10.72 -5.94
C PHE A 359 14.94 10.65 -6.88
N GLN A 360 15.21 10.72 -8.19
CA GLN A 360 14.18 10.58 -9.21
C GLN A 360 13.62 9.15 -9.21
N SER A 361 12.30 9.01 -9.13
CA SER A 361 11.62 7.70 -9.18
C SER A 361 10.82 7.55 -10.49
N PRO A 362 11.35 6.83 -11.49
CA PRO A 362 10.72 6.69 -12.80
C PRO A 362 9.47 5.79 -12.72
N PHE A 363 8.48 6.05 -13.60
CA PHE A 363 7.25 5.25 -13.64
C PHE A 363 7.42 3.85 -14.29
N SER A 364 8.47 3.67 -15.09
CA SER A 364 8.77 2.46 -15.84
C SER A 364 10.25 2.40 -16.14
N PHE A 365 10.83 1.21 -16.24
CA PHE A 365 12.22 1.02 -16.69
C PHE A 365 12.51 1.70 -18.04
N ASN A 366 11.60 1.58 -19.02
CA ASN A 366 11.73 2.28 -20.31
C ASN A 366 11.86 3.82 -20.16
N GLY A 367 11.24 4.40 -19.13
CA GLY A 367 11.36 5.83 -18.85
C GLY A 367 12.79 6.21 -18.48
N VAL A 368 13.51 5.33 -17.79
CA VAL A 368 14.94 5.49 -17.52
C VAL A 368 15.72 5.51 -18.82
N ILE A 369 15.50 4.51 -19.66
CA ILE A 369 16.29 4.30 -20.88
C ILE A 369 16.17 5.47 -21.85
N TYR A 370 14.93 5.92 -22.10
CA TYR A 370 14.64 6.94 -23.12
C TYR A 370 14.67 8.38 -22.59
N HIS A 371 14.44 8.59 -21.30
CA HIS A 371 14.33 9.94 -20.71
C HIS A 371 15.29 10.16 -19.53
N GLY A 372 16.18 9.23 -19.22
CA GLY A 372 17.10 9.35 -18.09
C GLY A 372 18.06 10.55 -18.22
N THR A 373 18.39 10.96 -19.45
CA THR A 373 19.20 12.16 -19.71
C THR A 373 18.50 13.45 -19.27
N GLU A 374 17.16 13.49 -19.32
CA GLU A 374 16.36 14.62 -18.82
C GLU A 374 16.28 14.65 -17.29
N MET A 375 16.58 13.53 -16.64
CA MET A 375 16.50 13.35 -15.18
C MET A 375 17.85 13.52 -14.48
N ALA A 376 18.95 13.67 -15.23
CA ALA A 376 20.30 13.72 -14.70
C ALA A 376 20.53 15.00 -13.86
N TYR A 377 21.31 14.86 -12.79
CA TYR A 377 21.56 15.93 -11.82
C TYR A 377 22.66 16.91 -12.30
N ASP A 378 23.60 16.40 -13.08
CA ASP A 378 24.77 17.10 -13.60
C ASP A 378 25.23 16.51 -14.93
N ASN A 379 26.28 17.09 -15.50
CA ASN A 379 26.79 16.72 -16.81
C ASN A 379 27.59 15.40 -16.83
N SER A 380 27.75 14.71 -15.70
CA SER A 380 28.58 13.49 -15.61
C SER A 380 28.06 12.31 -16.42
N GLY A 381 26.82 12.38 -16.89
CA GLY A 381 26.15 11.26 -17.54
C GLY A 381 25.69 10.18 -16.57
N LEU A 382 25.86 10.35 -15.26
CA LEU A 382 25.42 9.42 -14.24
C LEU A 382 24.11 9.87 -13.61
N ILE A 383 23.22 8.91 -13.37
CA ILE A 383 21.97 9.17 -12.69
C ILE A 383 21.64 8.06 -11.70
N LEU A 384 21.49 8.45 -10.43
CA LEU A 384 20.96 7.60 -9.40
C LEU A 384 19.44 7.76 -9.31
N LEU A 385 18.74 6.66 -9.53
CA LEU A 385 17.29 6.56 -9.54
C LEU A 385 16.82 5.71 -8.36
N SER A 386 15.65 6.01 -7.82
CA SER A 386 15.04 5.22 -6.73
C SER A 386 13.77 4.51 -7.17
N GLU A 387 13.43 3.41 -6.50
CA GLU A 387 12.16 2.68 -6.66
C GLU A 387 11.88 2.28 -8.11
N VAL A 388 12.91 1.85 -8.83
CA VAL A 388 12.87 1.62 -10.27
C VAL A 388 12.09 0.35 -10.58
N PRO A 389 10.93 0.43 -11.26
CA PRO A 389 10.11 -0.73 -11.54
C PRO A 389 10.69 -1.57 -12.69
N VAL A 390 10.78 -2.88 -12.49
CA VAL A 390 11.28 -3.87 -13.46
C VAL A 390 10.28 -4.99 -13.72
N ASP A 391 10.44 -5.72 -14.83
CA ASP A 391 9.57 -6.83 -15.29
C ASP A 391 8.09 -6.42 -15.30
N GLY A 392 7.81 -5.30 -15.99
CA GLY A 392 6.45 -4.73 -16.07
C GLY A 392 5.88 -4.28 -14.71
N GLY A 393 6.73 -4.06 -13.71
CA GLY A 393 6.37 -3.67 -12.36
C GLY A 393 6.14 -4.82 -11.38
N ARG A 394 6.59 -6.05 -11.71
CA ARG A 394 6.64 -7.20 -10.78
C ARG A 394 7.72 -7.05 -9.71
N GLY A 395 8.77 -6.28 -9.99
CA GLY A 395 9.81 -5.92 -9.03
C GLY A 395 10.02 -4.41 -8.97
N ARG A 396 10.65 -3.96 -7.88
CA ARG A 396 11.18 -2.61 -7.74
C ARG A 396 12.54 -2.68 -7.09
N ILE A 397 13.54 -2.16 -7.78
CA ILE A 397 14.90 -2.04 -7.26
C ILE A 397 14.96 -0.74 -6.45
N ASP A 398 15.48 -0.79 -5.22
CA ASP A 398 15.53 0.38 -4.34
C ASP A 398 16.33 1.51 -4.98
N PHE A 399 17.53 1.24 -5.49
CA PHE A 399 18.26 2.18 -6.33
C PHE A 399 18.87 1.53 -7.56
N VAL A 400 18.87 2.29 -8.66
CA VAL A 400 19.59 1.94 -9.88
C VAL A 400 20.48 3.11 -10.26
N LEU A 401 21.79 2.85 -10.39
CA LEU A 401 22.68 3.76 -11.09
C LEU A 401 22.60 3.44 -12.57
N ALA A 402 22.20 4.43 -13.37
CA ALA A 402 22.27 4.36 -14.82
C ALA A 402 23.30 5.35 -15.35
N ARG A 403 23.87 5.02 -16.51
CA ARG A 403 24.89 5.82 -17.19
C ARG A 403 24.43 6.18 -18.60
N ALA A 404 24.75 7.39 -19.03
CA ALA A 404 24.55 7.83 -20.40
C ALA A 404 25.54 7.11 -21.32
N LYS A 405 25.02 6.57 -22.41
CA LYS A 405 25.77 5.80 -23.39
C LYS A 405 25.36 6.25 -24.78
N GLN A 406 26.34 6.56 -25.62
CA GLN A 406 26.08 6.85 -27.03
C GLN A 406 25.92 5.53 -27.78
N LEU A 407 24.76 5.35 -28.42
CA LEU A 407 24.54 4.19 -29.28
C LEU A 407 25.11 4.45 -30.67
N THR A 408 26.13 3.68 -31.01
CA THR A 408 26.67 3.63 -32.37
C THR A 408 25.67 2.92 -33.28
N ARG A 409 25.06 3.66 -34.21
CA ARG A 409 24.10 3.09 -35.16
C ARG A 409 24.78 2.68 -36.47
N VAL A 410 24.54 1.44 -36.88
CA VAL A 410 25.09 0.86 -38.13
C VAL A 410 24.41 1.44 -39.39
N ASP A 411 23.26 2.11 -39.24
CA ASP A 411 22.43 2.61 -40.36
C ASP A 411 22.69 4.08 -40.75
N GLY A 412 23.70 4.75 -40.15
CA GLY A 412 24.06 6.13 -40.48
C GLY A 412 23.10 7.21 -39.96
N ALA A 413 22.08 6.84 -39.17
CA ALA A 413 21.24 7.78 -38.45
C ALA A 413 22.01 8.47 -37.31
N PRO A 414 21.60 9.67 -36.84
CA PRO A 414 22.26 10.36 -35.74
C PRO A 414 22.33 9.48 -34.49
N SER A 415 23.52 9.48 -33.87
CA SER A 415 23.80 8.79 -32.61
C SER A 415 22.80 9.25 -31.54
N VAL A 416 22.21 8.29 -30.83
CA VAL A 416 21.26 8.57 -29.75
C VAL A 416 21.95 8.27 -28.43
N VAL A 417 21.90 9.21 -27.49
CA VAL A 417 22.33 8.97 -26.11
C VAL A 417 21.18 8.31 -25.36
N VAL A 418 21.44 7.18 -24.73
CA VAL A 418 20.47 6.41 -23.94
C VAL A 418 21.02 6.19 -22.54
N CYS A 419 20.16 5.93 -21.56
CA CYS A 419 20.62 5.55 -20.23
C CYS A 419 20.63 4.02 -20.09
N GLU A 420 21.82 3.46 -19.89
CA GLU A 420 22.05 2.05 -19.62
C GLU A 420 22.13 1.80 -18.11
N PRO A 421 21.43 0.79 -17.54
CA PRO A 421 21.61 0.42 -16.15
C PRO A 421 23.03 -0.09 -15.92
N PHE A 422 23.64 0.30 -14.81
CA PHE A 422 25.00 -0.11 -14.44
C PHE A 422 25.05 -0.79 -13.07
N MET A 423 24.36 -0.24 -12.07
CA MET A 423 24.35 -0.78 -10.71
C MET A 423 22.92 -0.99 -10.22
N ALA A 424 22.65 -2.12 -9.58
CA ALA A 424 21.44 -2.40 -8.84
C ALA A 424 21.77 -2.46 -7.34
N ILE A 425 21.10 -1.65 -6.54
CA ILE A 425 21.38 -1.50 -5.11
C ILE A 425 20.10 -1.77 -4.33
N ASP A 426 20.18 -2.64 -3.34
CA ASP A 426 19.10 -2.91 -2.38
C ASP A 426 19.41 -2.22 -1.05
N LEU A 427 18.44 -1.50 -0.48
CA LEU A 427 18.61 -0.80 0.80
C LEU A 427 18.14 -1.69 1.93
N LYS A 428 18.97 -1.86 2.96
CA LYS A 428 18.65 -2.60 4.19
C LYS A 428 18.68 -1.66 5.36
N THR A 429 17.50 -1.46 5.93
CA THR A 429 17.35 -0.72 7.18
C THR A 429 17.44 -1.70 8.35
N LYS A 430 18.44 -1.53 9.21
CA LYS A 430 18.65 -2.35 10.39
C LYS A 430 18.30 -1.52 11.62
N ASN A 431 17.61 -2.12 12.58
CA ASN A 431 17.05 -1.43 13.75
C ASN A 431 17.50 -2.15 15.02
N ALA A 432 17.82 -1.39 16.07
CA ALA A 432 18.00 -1.90 17.42
C ALA A 432 16.93 -1.33 18.35
N PHE A 433 16.49 -2.16 19.29
CA PHE A 433 15.50 -1.78 20.28
C PHE A 433 15.94 -2.27 21.65
N ASP A 434 15.72 -1.43 22.65
CA ASP A 434 15.60 -1.86 24.03
C ASP A 434 14.14 -2.22 24.30
N PHE A 435 13.90 -3.11 25.26
CA PHE A 435 12.56 -3.49 25.65
C PHE A 435 12.38 -3.45 27.17
N ASP A 436 11.22 -2.94 27.57
CA ASP A 436 10.73 -3.01 28.94
C ASP A 436 9.43 -3.82 28.99
N ILE A 437 9.21 -4.52 30.10
CA ILE A 437 8.01 -5.33 30.35
C ILE A 437 7.26 -4.73 31.53
N TYR A 438 6.03 -4.26 31.30
CA TYR A 438 5.18 -3.70 32.36
C TYR A 438 3.97 -4.59 32.62
N GLY A 439 3.59 -4.71 33.89
CA GLY A 439 2.29 -5.23 34.30
C GLY A 439 1.31 -4.08 34.50
N ILE A 440 0.22 -4.04 33.73
CA ILE A 440 -0.79 -2.98 33.78
C ILE A 440 -2.10 -3.54 34.27
N GLU A 441 -2.71 -2.85 35.22
CA GLU A 441 -4.01 -3.24 35.73
C GLU A 441 -5.11 -3.07 34.66
N SER A 442 -5.74 -4.18 34.26
CA SER A 442 -6.90 -4.17 33.38
C SER A 442 -8.10 -3.53 34.09
N ARG A 443 -8.95 -2.83 33.31
CA ARG A 443 -10.20 -2.22 33.81
C ARG A 443 -11.32 -3.24 34.07
N THR A 444 -11.05 -4.53 33.89
CA THR A 444 -12.01 -5.60 34.15
C THR A 444 -12.07 -5.94 35.63
N THR A 445 -13.14 -6.59 36.08
CA THR A 445 -13.34 -7.01 37.48
C THR A 445 -12.89 -8.45 37.75
N ASP A 446 -12.20 -9.10 36.80
CA ASP A 446 -11.75 -10.48 36.93
C ASP A 446 -10.47 -10.57 37.78
N LYS A 447 -10.30 -11.69 38.48
CA LYS A 447 -9.28 -11.90 39.53
C LYS A 447 -7.82 -11.86 39.04
N GLU A 448 -7.59 -11.94 37.73
CA GLU A 448 -6.29 -11.77 37.09
C GLU A 448 -6.29 -10.41 36.41
N ASN A 449 -6.04 -9.37 37.21
CA ASN A 449 -6.26 -8.01 36.76
C ASN A 449 -5.03 -7.35 36.16
N VAL A 450 -3.97 -8.07 35.81
CA VAL A 450 -2.73 -7.49 35.28
C VAL A 450 -2.46 -8.06 33.89
N VAL A 451 -2.50 -7.19 32.88
CA VAL A 451 -2.13 -7.49 31.49
C VAL A 451 -0.71 -6.98 31.27
N ARG A 452 0.08 -7.73 30.48
CA ARG A 452 1.45 -7.35 30.17
C ARG A 452 1.46 -6.40 28.99
N GLU A 453 2.28 -5.37 29.07
CA GLU A 453 2.57 -4.48 27.95
C GLU A 453 4.08 -4.47 27.71
N PHE A 454 4.47 -4.74 26.47
CA PHE A 454 5.85 -4.61 26.01
C PHE A 454 6.06 -3.20 25.47
N VAL A 455 7.10 -2.52 25.94
CA VAL A 455 7.48 -1.20 25.44
C VAL A 455 8.82 -1.33 24.75
N LEU A 456 8.82 -1.11 23.44
CA LEU A 456 10.02 -1.12 22.61
C LEU A 456 10.53 0.31 22.42
N GLU A 457 11.74 0.58 22.91
CA GLU A 457 12.44 1.86 22.71
C GLU A 457 13.48 1.71 21.60
N HIS A 458 13.34 2.49 20.53
CA HIS A 458 14.27 2.46 19.42
C HIS A 458 15.56 3.21 19.77
N ARG A 459 16.69 2.51 19.70
CA ARG A 459 18.01 3.06 20.04
C ARG A 459 19.00 2.92 18.89
N GLU A 460 20.14 3.57 19.03
CA GLU A 460 21.30 3.37 18.17
C GLU A 460 21.92 1.99 18.45
N MET A 461 22.42 1.32 17.40
CA MET A 461 23.16 0.05 17.60
C MET A 461 24.44 0.27 18.43
N THR A 462 25.05 -0.77 18.97
CA THR A 462 26.43 -0.68 19.46
C THR A 462 27.41 -0.87 18.30
N PRO A 463 28.70 -0.50 18.45
CA PRO A 463 29.71 -0.78 17.43
C PRO A 463 29.80 -2.27 17.08
N ASP A 464 29.70 -3.14 18.09
CA ASP A 464 29.78 -4.60 17.92
C ASP A 464 28.54 -5.15 17.21
N GLU A 465 27.34 -4.67 17.57
CA GLU A 465 26.09 -4.98 16.85
C GLU A 465 26.17 -4.54 15.38
N TRP A 466 26.70 -3.34 15.12
CA TRP A 466 26.86 -2.83 13.78
C TRP A 466 27.84 -3.67 12.95
N GLU A 467 28.99 -4.05 13.52
CA GLU A 467 29.95 -4.94 12.86
C GLU A 467 29.33 -6.32 12.58
N ASN A 468 28.56 -6.87 13.52
CA ASN A 468 27.83 -8.12 13.35
C ASN A 468 26.74 -8.02 12.27
N VAL A 469 26.06 -6.89 12.17
CA VAL A 469 25.09 -6.63 11.11
C VAL A 469 25.78 -6.62 9.73
N LEU A 470 26.97 -6.02 9.64
CA LEU A 470 27.73 -5.95 8.39
C LEU A 470 28.32 -7.30 7.98
N SER A 471 28.75 -8.13 8.94
CA SER A 471 29.27 -9.47 8.63
C SER A 471 28.19 -10.45 8.17
N ASN A 472 26.95 -10.26 8.63
CA ASN A 472 25.80 -11.12 8.30
C ASN A 472 24.93 -10.59 7.15
N THR A 473 25.23 -9.41 6.62
CA THR A 473 24.49 -8.84 5.49
C THR A 473 25.43 -8.75 4.29
N PRO A 474 25.09 -9.31 3.12
CA PRO A 474 23.79 -9.92 2.81
C PRO A 474 23.68 -11.40 3.16
N ASP A 475 22.44 -11.79 3.43
CA ASP A 475 22.04 -13.19 3.44
C ASP A 475 21.85 -13.75 2.01
N ASP A 476 21.63 -15.06 1.89
CA ASP A 476 21.49 -15.72 0.59
C ASP A 476 20.23 -15.28 -0.16
N TYR A 477 19.17 -14.95 0.58
CA TYR A 477 17.94 -14.42 0.00
C TYR A 477 18.16 -13.05 -0.66
N GLU A 478 18.93 -12.18 -0.03
CA GLU A 478 19.27 -10.85 -0.54
C GLU A 478 20.14 -10.94 -1.81
N LYS A 479 21.05 -11.91 -1.86
CA LYS A 479 21.84 -12.22 -3.07
C LYS A 479 20.94 -12.68 -4.21
N GLU A 480 20.07 -13.67 -3.97
CA GLU A 480 19.14 -14.17 -4.99
C GLU A 480 18.15 -13.09 -5.46
N GLN A 481 17.70 -12.22 -4.55
CA GLN A 481 16.82 -11.11 -4.88
C GLN A 481 17.51 -10.13 -5.86
N LEU A 482 18.76 -9.78 -5.60
CA LEU A 482 19.55 -8.90 -6.48
C LEU A 482 19.86 -9.57 -7.82
N ASP A 483 20.12 -10.87 -7.87
CA ASP A 483 20.30 -11.63 -9.11
C ASP A 483 19.03 -11.61 -9.98
N ALA A 484 17.87 -11.81 -9.35
CA ALA A 484 16.60 -11.76 -10.05
C ALA A 484 16.28 -10.35 -10.55
N TYR A 485 16.63 -9.31 -9.79
CA TYR A 485 16.54 -7.92 -10.21
C TYR A 485 17.48 -7.54 -11.35
N GLU A 486 18.74 -8.00 -11.31
CA GLU A 486 19.69 -7.84 -12.40
C GLU A 486 19.14 -8.44 -13.70
N LYS A 487 18.67 -9.69 -13.65
CA LYS A 487 18.07 -10.37 -14.79
C LYS A 487 16.88 -9.61 -15.35
N ALA A 488 15.99 -9.10 -14.49
CA ALA A 488 14.83 -8.34 -14.89
C ALA A 488 15.20 -7.00 -15.54
N ALA A 489 16.11 -6.23 -14.93
CA ALA A 489 16.58 -4.94 -15.45
C ALA A 489 17.29 -5.10 -16.80
N LEU A 490 18.18 -6.09 -16.94
CA LEU A 490 18.86 -6.37 -18.20
C LEU A 490 17.90 -6.86 -19.30
N THR A 491 16.87 -7.62 -18.93
CA THR A 491 15.83 -8.06 -19.87
C THR A 491 14.99 -6.87 -20.37
N ASP A 492 14.57 -5.99 -19.47
CA ASP A 492 13.85 -4.76 -19.83
C ASP A 492 14.72 -3.85 -20.71
N TYR A 493 16.02 -3.72 -20.38
CA TYR A 493 16.98 -2.98 -21.21
C TYR A 493 17.09 -3.55 -22.62
N LYS A 494 17.39 -4.85 -22.75
CA LYS A 494 17.54 -5.53 -24.04
C LYS A 494 16.26 -5.47 -24.86
N SER A 495 15.09 -5.53 -24.21
CA SER A 495 13.81 -5.38 -24.91
C SER A 495 13.62 -3.98 -25.48
N ALA A 496 14.08 -2.94 -24.79
CA ALA A 496 14.01 -1.56 -25.27
C ALA A 496 15.10 -1.25 -26.31
N MET A 497 16.31 -1.76 -26.11
CA MET A 497 17.51 -1.49 -26.91
C MET A 497 18.05 -2.76 -27.58
N TRP A 498 17.18 -3.47 -28.31
CA TRP A 498 17.52 -4.76 -28.94
C TRP A 498 18.64 -4.71 -29.99
N LYS A 499 19.01 -3.51 -30.46
CA LYS A 499 20.11 -3.28 -31.42
C LYS A 499 21.44 -2.91 -30.75
N ASP A 500 21.47 -2.73 -29.43
CA ASP A 500 22.70 -2.40 -28.72
C ASP A 500 23.57 -3.65 -28.57
N VAL A 501 24.63 -3.72 -29.37
CA VAL A 501 25.58 -4.85 -29.41
C VAL A 501 26.54 -4.83 -28.21
N ASP A 502 26.77 -3.65 -27.63
CA ASP A 502 27.70 -3.43 -26.52
C ASP A 502 26.95 -3.32 -25.18
N ALA A 503 25.70 -3.80 -25.13
CA ALA A 503 24.87 -3.78 -23.93
C ALA A 503 25.54 -4.53 -22.78
N GLN A 504 25.42 -3.99 -21.55
CA GLN A 504 25.86 -4.68 -20.34
C GLN A 504 25.26 -6.09 -20.26
N LYS A 505 26.11 -7.04 -19.88
CA LYS A 505 25.71 -8.44 -19.67
C LYS A 505 25.45 -8.76 -18.21
N SER A 506 26.00 -7.95 -17.31
CA SER A 506 25.84 -8.01 -15.88
C SER A 506 25.80 -6.58 -15.31
N LEU A 507 25.24 -6.44 -14.12
CA LEU A 507 25.24 -5.20 -13.35
C LEU A 507 26.16 -5.35 -12.14
N VAL A 508 26.69 -4.23 -11.65
CA VAL A 508 27.23 -4.19 -10.29
C VAL A 508 26.06 -4.36 -9.34
N LYS A 509 26.11 -5.37 -8.45
CA LYS A 509 25.11 -5.59 -7.40
C LYS A 509 25.68 -5.15 -6.07
N ALA A 510 24.91 -4.39 -5.31
CA ALA A 510 25.33 -3.92 -4.00
C ALA A 510 24.18 -3.95 -2.99
N VAL A 511 24.54 -4.15 -1.72
CA VAL A 511 23.61 -3.97 -0.59
C VAL A 511 24.08 -2.78 0.22
N LEU A 512 23.19 -1.81 0.39
CA LEU A 512 23.41 -0.61 1.18
C LEU A 512 22.74 -0.82 2.54
N VAL A 513 23.52 -0.91 3.60
CA VAL A 513 23.05 -1.11 4.97
C VAL A 513 23.07 0.22 5.71
N VAL A 514 21.98 0.53 6.40
CA VAL A 514 21.84 1.76 7.22
C VAL A 514 21.27 1.44 8.59
N ASP A 515 21.80 2.10 9.61
CA ASP A 515 21.18 2.14 10.95
C ASP A 515 20.01 3.13 10.92
N SER A 516 18.81 2.65 11.26
CA SER A 516 17.58 3.44 11.27
C SER A 516 17.55 4.57 12.31
N HIS A 517 18.42 4.53 13.32
CA HIS A 517 18.51 5.59 14.32
C HIS A 517 19.11 6.88 13.74
N GLN A 518 19.87 6.77 12.65
CA GLN A 518 20.45 7.93 12.00
C GLN A 518 19.40 8.81 11.33
N SER A 519 19.69 10.11 11.29
CA SER A 519 18.86 11.07 10.58
C SER A 519 18.69 10.65 9.12
N TRP A 520 17.44 10.51 8.68
CA TRP A 520 17.13 10.17 7.28
C TRP A 520 17.72 11.18 6.28
N LYS A 521 17.97 12.42 6.72
CA LYS A 521 18.61 13.45 5.90
C LYS A 521 20.08 13.08 5.67
N ASP A 522 20.80 12.74 6.73
CA ASP A 522 22.21 12.40 6.69
C ASP A 522 22.42 11.11 5.89
N ILE A 523 21.54 10.12 6.10
CA ILE A 523 21.48 8.91 5.27
C ILE A 523 21.35 9.28 3.79
N SER A 524 20.37 10.12 3.46
CA SER A 524 20.12 10.43 2.06
C SER A 524 21.21 11.26 1.40
N GLU A 525 21.87 12.15 2.14
CA GLU A 525 22.98 12.98 1.63
C GLU A 525 24.24 12.13 1.38
N ALA A 526 24.43 11.04 2.14
CA ALA A 526 25.58 10.16 2.01
C ALA A 526 25.49 9.16 0.84
N ILE A 527 24.28 8.78 0.40
CA ILE A 527 24.08 7.73 -0.60
C ILE A 527 24.70 8.05 -1.95
N LEU A 528 24.42 9.22 -2.52
CA LEU A 528 24.92 9.55 -3.86
C LEU A 528 26.46 9.57 -3.90
N PRO A 529 27.16 10.28 -2.99
CA PRO A 529 28.62 10.21 -2.91
C PRO A 529 29.16 8.78 -2.78
N LEU A 530 28.52 7.94 -1.97
CA LEU A 530 28.94 6.55 -1.76
C LEU A 530 28.78 5.69 -3.02
N VAL A 531 27.67 5.84 -3.73
CA VAL A 531 27.41 5.15 -5.00
C VAL A 531 28.38 5.62 -6.09
N LEU A 532 28.67 6.92 -6.17
CA LEU A 532 29.65 7.47 -7.11
C LEU A 532 31.08 7.00 -6.79
N LYS A 533 31.45 6.91 -5.50
CA LYS A 533 32.73 6.31 -5.06
C LYS A 533 32.86 4.87 -5.56
N ALA A 534 31.80 4.07 -5.45
CA ALA A 534 31.80 2.69 -5.96
C ALA A 534 31.92 2.62 -7.48
N TYR A 535 31.16 3.45 -8.19
CA TYR A 535 31.23 3.53 -9.65
C TYR A 535 32.65 3.83 -10.15
N ASN A 536 33.30 4.84 -9.57
CA ASN A 536 34.67 5.21 -9.94
C ASN A 536 35.66 4.09 -9.63
N LYS A 537 35.58 3.45 -8.45
CA LYS A 537 36.43 2.31 -8.14
C LYS A 537 36.20 1.10 -9.06
N CYS A 538 34.96 0.89 -9.53
CA CYS A 538 34.66 -0.15 -10.53
C CYS A 538 35.37 0.14 -11.86
N ILE A 539 35.35 1.39 -12.33
CA ILE A 539 36.07 1.82 -13.54
C ILE A 539 37.57 1.62 -13.37
N ASP A 540 38.12 2.13 -12.26
CA ASP A 540 39.56 2.08 -11.99
C ASP A 540 40.05 0.65 -11.70
N GLY A 541 39.12 -0.27 -11.41
CA GLY A 541 39.45 -1.64 -11.05
C GLY A 541 40.06 -1.79 -9.67
N THR A 542 39.80 -0.85 -8.77
CA THR A 542 40.35 -0.79 -7.40
C THR A 542 39.40 -1.36 -6.35
N ILE A 543 38.31 -1.99 -6.79
CA ILE A 543 37.32 -2.64 -5.93
C ILE A 543 37.01 -4.05 -6.43
N SER A 544 36.77 -4.95 -5.49
CA SER A 544 36.46 -6.36 -5.70
C SER A 544 35.12 -6.74 -5.07
N GLU A 545 34.64 -7.92 -5.41
CA GLU A 545 33.49 -8.53 -4.74
C GLU A 545 33.78 -8.76 -3.25
N GLY A 546 32.81 -8.47 -2.40
CA GLY A 546 32.92 -8.53 -0.94
C GLY A 546 33.42 -7.24 -0.29
N ASP A 547 33.97 -6.29 -1.05
CA ASP A 547 34.50 -5.04 -0.51
C ASP A 547 33.38 -4.17 0.10
N PHE A 548 33.69 -3.56 1.25
CA PHE A 548 32.86 -2.58 1.92
C PHE A 548 33.29 -1.15 1.60
N LEU A 549 32.31 -0.29 1.38
CA LEU A 549 32.49 1.14 1.20
C LEU A 549 31.72 1.91 2.27
N VAL A 550 32.37 2.94 2.80
CA VAL A 550 31.78 3.91 3.74
C VAL A 550 31.89 5.34 3.18
N PRO A 551 30.96 6.25 3.53
CA PRO A 551 30.83 7.60 2.93
C PRO A 551 32.11 8.46 2.98
N SER A 552 32.88 8.36 4.07
CA SER A 552 34.11 9.13 4.28
C SER A 552 35.18 8.22 4.88
N ASP A 553 36.44 8.36 4.45
CA ASP A 553 37.57 7.70 5.10
C ASP A 553 37.84 8.41 6.45
N GLY A 554 37.04 8.11 7.47
CA GLY A 554 37.23 8.63 8.85
C GLY A 554 35.99 9.10 9.59
N ASP A 555 34.84 9.29 8.94
CA ASP A 555 33.59 9.66 9.65
C ASP A 555 32.91 8.42 10.23
N LYS A 556 33.43 7.97 11.38
CA LYS A 556 32.92 6.81 12.11
C LYS A 556 31.53 7.03 12.70
N THR A 557 30.96 8.24 12.59
CA THR A 557 29.66 8.57 13.19
C THR A 557 28.50 8.19 12.28
N LEU A 558 28.71 8.08 10.96
CA LEU A 558 27.69 7.63 10.01
C LEU A 558 27.75 6.11 9.81
N ARG A 559 26.68 5.43 10.21
CA ARG A 559 26.48 3.98 10.10
C ARG A 559 25.72 3.67 8.84
N ILE A 560 26.47 3.85 7.77
CA ILE A 560 26.06 3.59 6.41
C ILE A 560 27.22 2.84 5.78
N ALA A 561 26.95 1.65 5.28
CA ALA A 561 27.93 0.85 4.58
C ALA A 561 27.32 0.29 3.31
N MET A 562 28.12 0.16 2.27
CA MET A 562 27.71 -0.49 1.04
C MET A 562 28.66 -1.64 0.75
N GLN A 563 28.12 -2.84 0.63
CA GLN A 563 28.89 -4.02 0.25
C GLN A 563 28.62 -4.37 -1.21
N LEU A 564 29.69 -4.60 -1.97
CA LEU A 564 29.56 -5.06 -3.36
C LEU A 564 29.47 -6.58 -3.41
N LEU A 565 28.45 -7.09 -4.11
CA LEU A 565 28.21 -8.53 -4.31
C LEU A 565 28.66 -9.02 -5.68
N SER A 566 28.87 -8.09 -6.60
CA SER A 566 29.50 -8.37 -7.88
C SER A 566 30.05 -7.06 -8.42
N VAL A 567 31.16 -7.16 -9.15
CA VAL A 567 31.81 -6.01 -9.77
C VAL A 567 31.87 -6.24 -11.27
N THR A 568 31.36 -5.29 -12.04
CA THR A 568 31.39 -5.27 -13.51
C THR A 568 31.98 -3.94 -13.97
N ARG A 569 32.75 -3.96 -15.07
CA ARG A 569 33.25 -2.75 -15.71
C ARG A 569 32.33 -2.31 -16.85
N PRO A 570 32.17 -1.00 -17.08
CA PRO A 570 31.39 -0.52 -18.20
C PRO A 570 32.02 -1.00 -19.53
N THR A 571 31.17 -1.34 -20.50
CA THR A 571 31.55 -1.87 -21.82
C THR A 571 31.96 -0.75 -22.78
N THR A 572 31.50 0.46 -22.50
CA THR A 572 31.77 1.68 -23.27
C THR A 572 32.12 2.80 -22.29
N GLU A 573 32.60 3.93 -22.79
CA GLU A 573 32.71 5.14 -21.97
C GLU A 573 31.31 5.67 -21.61
N THR A 574 31.25 6.46 -20.54
CA THR A 574 30.03 7.17 -20.14
C THR A 574 30.04 8.54 -20.79
N GLU A 575 28.94 8.87 -21.46
CA GLU A 575 28.81 10.11 -22.19
C GLU A 575 28.52 11.28 -21.26
N GLU A 576 29.28 12.35 -21.40
CA GLU A 576 28.93 13.62 -20.77
C GLU A 576 27.64 14.17 -21.38
N LEU A 577 26.77 14.68 -20.52
CA LEU A 577 25.50 15.26 -20.94
C LEU A 577 25.61 16.77 -21.06
N ASP A 578 25.14 17.31 -22.18
CA ASP A 578 24.89 18.74 -22.32
C ASP A 578 23.54 19.08 -21.66
N ILE A 579 23.53 19.10 -20.33
CA ILE A 579 22.34 19.48 -19.59
C ILE A 579 22.23 21.00 -19.62
N PRO A 580 21.09 21.57 -20.06
CA PRO A 580 20.86 22.99 -19.89
C PRO A 580 20.92 23.31 -18.40
N ILE A 581 21.97 24.05 -17.99
CA ILE A 581 22.22 24.45 -16.60
C ILE A 581 20.90 24.87 -15.97
N PRO A 582 20.46 24.25 -14.85
CA PRO A 582 19.20 24.59 -14.21
C PRO A 582 19.16 26.10 -14.00
N LEU A 583 18.22 26.74 -14.69
CA LEU A 583 18.10 28.19 -14.68
C LEU A 583 17.79 28.59 -13.25
N LYS A 584 18.79 29.01 -12.46
CA LYS A 584 18.59 29.52 -11.09
C LYS A 584 17.75 30.78 -11.22
N PRO A 585 16.41 30.71 -11.02
CA PRO A 585 15.54 31.84 -11.36
C PRO A 585 15.78 33.02 -10.40
N PHE A 586 16.44 32.75 -9.27
CA PHE A 586 16.80 33.71 -8.24
C PHE A 586 18.27 34.18 -8.31
N LYS A 587 19.06 33.77 -9.31
CA LYS A 587 20.49 34.16 -9.40
C LYS A 587 20.69 35.69 -9.46
N LYS A 588 19.70 36.41 -10.00
CA LYS A 588 19.68 37.89 -10.09
C LYS A 588 18.68 38.53 -9.11
N ARG A 589 18.15 37.77 -8.14
CA ARG A 589 17.19 38.31 -7.18
C ARG A 589 17.89 39.30 -6.27
N VAL A 590 17.34 40.51 -6.18
CA VAL A 590 17.69 41.48 -5.15
C VAL A 590 16.84 41.18 -3.93
N GLU A 591 17.44 41.26 -2.74
CA GLU A 591 16.73 41.06 -1.48
C GLU A 591 15.58 42.08 -1.38
N ASP A 592 14.34 41.58 -1.38
CA ASP A 592 13.12 42.38 -1.35
C ASP A 592 12.09 41.77 -0.38
N GLY A 593 11.17 42.58 0.11
CA GLY A 593 10.09 42.13 1.02
C GLY A 593 9.00 41.30 0.32
N LYS A 594 9.26 40.72 -0.85
CA LYS A 594 8.28 39.93 -1.59
C LYS A 594 8.31 38.47 -1.15
N GLU A 595 7.17 37.97 -0.72
CA GLU A 595 6.97 36.57 -0.40
C GLU A 595 6.65 35.77 -1.66
N PHE A 596 7.27 34.61 -1.82
CA PHE A 596 7.01 33.68 -2.91
C PHE A 596 6.45 32.39 -2.32
N VAL A 597 5.37 31.89 -2.93
CA VAL A 597 4.80 30.58 -2.59
C VAL A 597 5.16 29.62 -3.71
N LEU A 598 5.95 28.59 -3.39
CA LEU A 598 6.31 27.52 -4.32
C LEU A 598 5.34 26.35 -4.15
N TYR A 599 4.54 26.07 -5.17
CA TYR A 599 3.66 24.91 -5.19
C TYR A 599 4.42 23.69 -5.72
N LEU A 600 4.72 22.75 -4.83
CA LEU A 600 5.41 21.50 -5.18
C LEU A 600 4.40 20.36 -5.34
N THR A 601 4.52 19.61 -6.43
CA THR A 601 3.76 18.38 -6.64
C THR A 601 4.40 17.25 -5.86
N VAL A 602 3.76 16.79 -4.79
CA VAL A 602 4.22 15.60 -4.06
C VAL A 602 3.44 14.37 -4.55
N PRO A 603 4.11 13.30 -5.04
CA PRO A 603 3.41 12.08 -5.41
C PRO A 603 2.76 11.44 -4.18
N GLY A 604 1.43 11.32 -4.19
CA GLY A 604 0.67 10.58 -3.19
C GLY A 604 0.39 9.15 -3.65
N ARG A 605 0.53 8.16 -2.76
CA ARG A 605 0.28 6.70 -3.01
C ARG A 605 -1.14 6.33 -3.52
N GLY A 606 -2.00 7.29 -3.85
CA GLY A 606 -3.38 7.04 -4.32
C GLY A 606 -4.06 8.20 -5.07
N SER A 607 -3.32 9.23 -5.49
CA SER A 607 -3.85 10.35 -6.28
C SER A 607 -3.14 10.38 -7.63
N PRO A 608 -3.83 10.67 -8.76
CA PRO A 608 -3.14 10.96 -10.00
C PRO A 608 -2.26 12.19 -9.75
N SER A 609 -0.94 12.01 -9.83
CA SER A 609 0.05 13.09 -9.89
C SER A 609 -0.36 14.16 -10.90
N GLN A 610 -1.05 13.79 -11.98
CA GLN A 610 -1.64 14.70 -12.97
C GLN A 610 -2.74 15.62 -12.42
N SER A 611 -3.63 15.17 -11.54
CA SER A 611 -4.64 16.06 -10.95
C SER A 611 -4.04 16.96 -9.88
N ALA A 612 -3.08 16.48 -9.09
CA ALA A 612 -2.35 17.34 -8.16
C ALA A 612 -1.46 18.37 -8.90
N ALA A 613 -0.82 17.96 -10.00
CA ALA A 613 -0.05 18.82 -10.89
C ALA A 613 -0.94 19.84 -11.61
N ALA A 614 -2.06 19.40 -12.20
CA ALA A 614 -3.01 20.31 -12.85
C ALA A 614 -3.70 21.24 -11.84
N ILE A 615 -3.95 20.79 -10.61
CA ILE A 615 -4.44 21.65 -9.52
C ILE A 615 -3.36 22.66 -9.16
N ALA A 616 -2.12 22.26 -8.89
CA ALA A 616 -1.01 23.16 -8.55
C ALA A 616 -0.73 24.18 -9.67
N GLU A 617 -0.68 23.73 -10.92
CA GLU A 617 -0.47 24.54 -12.13
C GLU A 617 -1.60 25.58 -12.31
N ARG A 618 -2.85 25.21 -12.00
CA ARG A 618 -4.03 26.09 -12.23
C ARG A 618 -4.53 26.79 -10.97
N TRP A 619 -3.97 26.49 -9.79
CA TRP A 619 -4.41 27.03 -8.50
C TRP A 619 -4.22 28.55 -8.45
N HIS A 620 -3.14 29.05 -9.06
CA HIS A 620 -2.92 30.49 -9.24
C HIS A 620 -4.07 31.19 -9.97
N GLY A 621 -4.63 30.55 -11.01
CA GLY A 621 -5.79 31.07 -11.72
C GLY A 621 -7.06 31.08 -10.87
N LEU A 622 -7.25 30.05 -10.04
CA LEU A 622 -8.39 29.94 -9.13
C LEU A 622 -8.32 30.94 -7.97
N GLU A 623 -7.14 31.16 -7.37
CA GLU A 623 -6.95 32.20 -6.36
C GLU A 623 -7.09 33.61 -6.95
N TYR A 624 -6.56 33.86 -8.14
CA TYR A 624 -6.72 35.14 -8.82
C TYR A 624 -8.20 35.43 -9.13
N VAL A 625 -8.93 34.43 -9.63
CA VAL A 625 -10.39 34.54 -9.87
C VAL A 625 -11.16 34.71 -8.55
N HIS A 626 -10.79 33.98 -7.49
CA HIS A 626 -11.38 34.13 -6.17
C HIS A 626 -11.11 35.51 -5.55
N GLY A 627 -9.91 36.05 -5.72
CA GLY A 627 -9.53 37.40 -5.32
C GLY A 627 -10.31 38.47 -6.10
N LEU A 628 -10.46 38.30 -7.42
CA LEU A 628 -11.30 39.16 -8.25
C LEU A 628 -12.78 39.11 -7.83
N ALA A 629 -13.30 37.90 -7.54
CA ALA A 629 -14.66 37.72 -7.06
C ALA A 629 -14.90 38.40 -5.70
N ARG A 630 -13.94 38.30 -4.77
CA ARG A 630 -13.98 39.00 -3.48
C ARG A 630 -13.93 40.53 -3.62
N ARG A 631 -13.16 41.05 -4.58
CA ARG A 631 -13.05 42.50 -4.83
C ARG A 631 -14.25 43.09 -5.56
N ARG A 632 -15.06 42.29 -6.27
CA ARG A 632 -16.34 42.72 -6.87
C ARG A 632 -17.52 42.74 -5.89
N HIS A 633 -17.34 42.19 -4.69
CA HIS A 633 -18.33 42.19 -3.60
C HIS A 633 -17.96 43.15 -2.44
N ARG A 634 -16.96 44.00 -2.65
CA ARG A 634 -16.82 45.30 -1.96
C ARG A 634 -17.18 46.38 -2.96
#